data_AF-A0A953PC02-F1
#
_entry.id   AF-A0A953PC02-F1
#
_cell.length_a   1.000
_cell.length_b   1.000
_cell.length_c   1.000
_cell.angle_alpha   90.00
_cell.angle_beta   90.00
_cell.angle_gamma   90.00
#
_symmetry.space_group_name_H-M   'P 1'
#
loop_
_entity.id
_entity.type
_entity.pdbx_description
1 polymer ?
#
loop_
_entity_poly.entity_id
_entity_poly.type
_entity_poly.pdbx_seq_one_letter_code
_entity_poly.pdbx_strand_id
1 'polypeptide(L)'
;METAAPETTPEAKDRSSSNDLPDGPIQAGGVAKTTGGSDLGLMQRFEGDQREIWTSPGRLRFSDTVWLVPLSGITAGLFVTDSDFSKHLSQNPTTISHYNTLSNAGVAALVGGAGGMWFLGQVRHNEHWSETGFLAGEAVLNSLVMVEGLKYSLRRERPNQGDGSGPFFQSGGTSFPSEHAAAAWSVAGVIAHEYPGPLTKIMAYGLASLVSVSRVGAHQHFPSDVLIGSVIGNLVAQSIYSRHYNPDLGGGEWRSISQLFRGDGTYSPGNQGSPYVPLDSWVYPAMERLVALGYIRSGFLGMRPWTRMECARLLDEADEGMQYDSSEEGSEPQKIYSALAGEFKDETARLGGAANLGLSLDSVYTRFTGISGTTLQDGLHFGQTVINDYGRPYGEGFNNVTGFTSHGVAGPFSFYVQGEYQHAPSVPALPLQARQVIQTVDFNLPSAPPGTPVPVVNQMDLLVGYVGLQLENWQITFGKQPLWWGEDTSGPMLSSTNAASIPMLQINRVKPLNLPSIFGRLGPIRFDYILGRLSGQHWVNGPNGFTGSWTKTLSDQPFIVGQKISFKPSPNLELGVSYTALFAGSGAPFTTHTLLKAMFSSGNGNPGTASDPGDRRGGFDFAYRIPKMRDWLTFYADAFTDDQVNPWFAWDKTALTSGLYMSRVPGIPKLDFRVEGVYTDLPGGTATVQHGFFYINDRYVSGYTNNGDLIGSWIGRQGQGAQAWTTYWFGPKNKVQLHFRHQKVSREFIPDGGSLTDLGVSTDIWVRSNLALSAWVQHERWLFPVIQSNASRNVTAAVQILFEPRKLFQHSAANAPGDQP
;
A
#
# COMPACT_ATOMS: atom_id res chain seq x y z
N MET A 1 -18.36 81.13 17.83
CA MET A 1 -17.73 81.44 16.52
C MET A 1 -18.13 80.32 15.60
N GLU A 2 -19.30 80.47 14.96
CA GLU A 2 -19.39 80.90 13.53
C GLU A 2 -18.83 79.81 12.61
N THR A 3 -19.49 79.27 11.59
CA THR A 3 -20.81 79.45 10.94
C THR A 3 -20.86 78.38 9.84
N ALA A 4 -22.00 77.72 9.64
CA ALA A 4 -22.78 77.64 8.39
C ALA A 4 -22.30 76.70 7.26
N ALA A 5 -23.31 76.12 6.60
CA ALA A 5 -23.34 75.00 5.66
C ALA A 5 -23.30 75.45 4.16
N PRO A 6 -23.94 74.76 3.19
CA PRO A 6 -23.63 73.51 2.47
C PRO A 6 -23.51 73.76 0.93
N GLU A 7 -23.80 72.75 0.07
CA GLU A 7 -23.93 72.75 -1.41
C GLU A 7 -22.64 72.45 -2.22
N THR A 8 -22.59 71.75 -3.36
CA THR A 8 -23.55 71.18 -4.32
C THR A 8 -22.78 70.19 -5.25
N THR A 9 -23.46 69.21 -5.83
CA THR A 9 -23.00 68.42 -7.00
C THR A 9 -22.91 69.26 -8.27
N PRO A 10 -22.00 68.90 -9.20
CA PRO A 10 -22.46 68.73 -10.59
C PRO A 10 -21.87 67.49 -11.31
N GLU A 11 -22.68 66.90 -12.19
CA GLU A 11 -22.30 65.94 -13.22
C GLU A 11 -21.34 66.55 -14.27
N ALA A 12 -20.39 65.77 -14.79
CA ALA A 12 -20.34 65.35 -16.21
C ALA A 12 -18.94 64.85 -16.68
N LYS A 13 -18.98 63.76 -17.48
CA LYS A 13 -18.07 63.33 -18.57
C LYS A 13 -16.74 62.63 -18.25
N ASP A 14 -16.84 61.29 -18.24
CA ASP A 14 -16.29 60.37 -19.26
C ASP A 14 -14.88 60.65 -19.84
N ARG A 15 -13.91 59.79 -19.49
CA ARG A 15 -12.84 59.29 -20.38
C ARG A 15 -12.15 58.04 -19.79
N SER A 16 -12.16 57.01 -20.62
CA SER A 16 -11.66 55.63 -20.50
C SER A 16 -10.16 55.42 -20.24
N SER A 17 -9.81 54.41 -19.42
CA SER A 17 -8.76 53.39 -19.67
C SER A 17 -8.75 52.37 -18.51
N SER A 18 -9.56 51.30 -18.57
CA SER A 18 -9.16 49.94 -19.01
C SER A 18 -8.02 49.30 -18.20
N ASN A 19 -8.38 48.57 -17.14
CA ASN A 19 -7.82 47.27 -16.76
C ASN A 19 -8.55 46.77 -15.51
N ASP A 20 -9.75 46.20 -15.69
CA ASP A 20 -10.42 45.41 -14.67
C ASP A 20 -10.78 44.04 -15.26
N LEU A 21 -10.27 43.02 -14.57
CA LEU A 21 -10.59 41.60 -14.71
C LEU A 21 -12.06 41.38 -14.35
N PRO A 22 -12.84 40.57 -15.08
CA PRO A 22 -14.13 40.12 -14.57
C PRO A 22 -13.99 38.70 -13.99
N ASP A 23 -13.81 38.64 -12.67
CA ASP A 23 -14.37 37.54 -11.87
C ASP A 23 -15.85 37.87 -11.63
N GLY A 24 -16.73 37.12 -12.27
CA GLY A 24 -18.18 37.20 -12.07
C GLY A 24 -18.84 35.87 -12.45
N PRO A 25 -19.78 35.37 -11.64
CA PRO A 25 -20.48 34.12 -11.94
C PRO A 25 -21.26 34.26 -13.26
N ILE A 26 -21.13 33.26 -14.12
CA ILE A 26 -21.83 33.17 -15.40
C ILE A 26 -23.34 33.29 -15.13
N GLN A 27 -23.94 34.37 -15.62
CA GLN A 27 -25.38 34.57 -15.53
C GLN A 27 -26.12 33.45 -16.25
N ALA A 28 -27.05 32.83 -15.53
CA ALA A 28 -28.05 31.92 -16.06
C ALA A 28 -28.92 32.64 -17.10
N GLY A 29 -28.60 32.44 -18.38
CA GLY A 29 -29.45 32.82 -19.51
C GLY A 29 -30.65 31.87 -19.57
N GLY A 30 -31.84 32.46 -19.71
CA GLY A 30 -33.14 31.81 -19.57
C GLY A 30 -33.36 30.54 -20.39
N VAL A 31 -34.09 29.62 -19.74
CA VAL A 31 -34.55 28.31 -20.21
C VAL A 31 -35.38 28.43 -21.48
N ALA A 32 -34.87 27.90 -22.59
CA ALA A 32 -35.69 27.51 -23.73
C ALA A 32 -36.20 26.09 -23.50
N LYS A 33 -37.51 25.96 -23.22
CA LYS A 33 -38.24 24.68 -23.28
C LYS A 33 -38.02 24.03 -24.64
N THR A 34 -37.27 22.93 -24.72
CA THR A 34 -37.23 22.09 -25.92
C THR A 34 -38.29 20.99 -25.82
N THR A 35 -39.55 21.38 -26.00
CA THR A 35 -40.55 20.49 -26.59
C THR A 35 -40.40 20.58 -28.11
N GLY A 36 -39.81 19.54 -28.72
CA GLY A 36 -39.75 19.34 -30.18
C GLY A 36 -38.61 20.05 -30.91
N GLY A 37 -37.45 19.40 -31.03
CA GLY A 37 -36.32 19.90 -31.83
C GLY A 37 -36.29 19.31 -33.24
N SER A 38 -36.33 20.18 -34.25
CA SER A 38 -36.03 19.88 -35.66
C SER A 38 -34.62 19.33 -35.85
N ASP A 39 -34.38 18.45 -36.84
CA ASP A 39 -33.07 17.84 -37.18
C ASP A 39 -31.89 18.83 -37.21
N LEU A 40 -32.14 20.10 -37.57
CA LEU A 40 -31.14 21.17 -37.55
C LEU A 40 -30.49 21.42 -36.17
N GLY A 41 -31.24 21.27 -35.08
CA GLY A 41 -30.74 21.54 -33.73
C GLY A 41 -29.78 20.47 -33.21
N LEU A 42 -30.02 19.20 -33.59
CA LEU A 42 -29.14 18.09 -33.22
C LEU A 42 -27.81 18.14 -33.98
N MET A 43 -27.84 18.52 -35.26
CA MET A 43 -26.60 18.70 -36.04
C MET A 43 -25.73 19.83 -35.49
N GLN A 44 -26.32 20.98 -35.14
CA GLN A 44 -25.58 22.10 -34.54
C GLN A 44 -24.97 21.74 -33.18
N ARG A 45 -25.72 20.99 -32.35
CA ARG A 45 -25.24 20.49 -31.06
C ARG A 45 -24.04 19.55 -31.25
N PHE A 46 -24.15 18.57 -32.14
CA PHE A 46 -23.08 17.64 -32.45
C PHE A 46 -21.84 18.33 -33.04
N GLU A 47 -22.01 19.28 -33.96
CA GLU A 47 -20.89 20.06 -34.51
C GLU A 47 -20.18 20.87 -33.42
N GLY A 48 -20.94 21.50 -32.53
CA GLY A 48 -20.41 22.22 -31.38
C GLY A 48 -19.60 21.31 -30.44
N ASP A 49 -20.10 20.10 -30.17
CA ASP A 49 -19.41 19.10 -29.36
C ASP A 49 -18.10 18.65 -29.98
N GLN A 50 -18.11 18.30 -31.26
CA GLN A 50 -16.90 17.90 -31.97
C GLN A 50 -15.86 19.03 -31.98
N ARG A 51 -16.29 20.28 -32.24
CA ARG A 51 -15.40 21.43 -32.19
C ARG A 51 -14.75 21.59 -30.82
N GLU A 52 -15.52 21.45 -29.73
CA GLU A 52 -15.00 21.54 -28.37
C GLU A 52 -13.98 20.43 -28.09
N ILE A 53 -14.30 19.18 -28.45
CA ILE A 53 -13.43 18.01 -28.24
C ILE A 53 -12.10 18.19 -28.98
N TRP A 54 -12.13 18.51 -30.28
CA TRP A 54 -10.92 18.62 -31.11
C TRP A 54 -10.06 19.85 -30.79
N THR A 55 -10.65 20.92 -30.24
CA THR A 55 -9.91 22.13 -29.82
C THR A 55 -9.45 22.09 -28.36
N SER A 56 -9.89 21.10 -27.58
CA SER A 56 -9.54 20.97 -26.17
C SER A 56 -8.04 20.92 -25.87
N PRO A 57 -7.15 20.32 -26.70
CA PRO A 57 -5.71 20.33 -26.44
C PRO A 57 -5.10 21.74 -26.45
N GLY A 58 -5.68 22.67 -27.21
CA GLY A 58 -5.26 24.07 -27.24
C GLY A 58 -5.61 24.86 -25.97
N ARG A 59 -6.39 24.28 -25.06
CA ARG A 59 -6.85 24.90 -23.80
C ARG A 59 -6.20 24.31 -22.56
N LEU A 60 -5.21 23.43 -22.72
CA LEU A 60 -4.47 22.83 -21.62
C LEU A 60 -3.78 23.91 -20.78
N ARG A 61 -3.92 23.81 -19.47
CA ARG A 61 -3.30 24.71 -18.50
C ARG A 61 -2.13 23.99 -17.83
N PHE A 62 -1.20 24.74 -17.25
CA PHE A 62 -0.19 24.16 -16.34
C PHE A 62 -0.84 23.38 -15.19
N SER A 63 -2.10 23.70 -14.86
CA SER A 63 -2.85 22.97 -13.86
C SER A 63 -3.16 21.52 -14.20
N ASP A 64 -3.21 21.21 -15.49
CA ASP A 64 -3.56 19.88 -16.01
C ASP A 64 -2.36 18.93 -16.03
N THR A 65 -1.14 19.47 -15.87
CA THR A 65 0.09 18.65 -15.79
C THR A 65 0.04 17.65 -14.63
N VAL A 66 -0.70 17.96 -13.56
CA VAL A 66 -0.90 17.10 -12.38
C VAL A 66 -1.50 15.74 -12.74
N TRP A 67 -2.29 15.65 -13.81
CA TRP A 67 -2.89 14.39 -14.25
C TRP A 67 -2.36 13.93 -15.60
N LEU A 68 -1.99 14.86 -16.49
CA LEU A 68 -1.43 14.54 -17.81
C LEU A 68 -0.06 13.88 -17.74
N VAL A 69 0.85 14.37 -16.88
CA VAL A 69 2.20 13.79 -16.75
C VAL A 69 2.13 12.34 -16.22
N PRO A 70 1.41 12.05 -15.12
CA PRO A 70 1.22 10.67 -14.66
C PRO A 70 0.55 9.79 -15.72
N LEU A 71 -0.52 10.28 -16.36
CA LEU A 71 -1.20 9.52 -17.42
C LEU A 71 -0.22 9.18 -18.54
N SER A 72 0.54 10.15 -19.02
CA SER A 72 1.55 9.96 -20.08
C SER A 72 2.63 8.95 -19.67
N GLY A 73 3.10 9.03 -18.42
CA GLY A 73 4.07 8.09 -17.87
C GLY A 73 3.54 6.66 -17.79
N ILE A 74 2.30 6.48 -17.30
CA ILE A 74 1.63 5.17 -17.27
C ILE A 74 1.44 4.64 -18.69
N THR A 75 0.94 5.47 -19.60
CA THR A 75 0.73 5.09 -21.00
C THR A 75 2.05 4.69 -21.68
N ALA A 76 3.14 5.43 -21.45
CA ALA A 76 4.46 5.08 -21.97
C ALA A 76 4.98 3.74 -21.40
N GLY A 77 4.81 3.52 -20.09
CA GLY A 77 5.17 2.25 -19.45
C GLY A 77 4.37 1.07 -19.99
N LEU A 78 3.07 1.27 -20.24
CA LEU A 78 2.23 0.27 -20.90
C LEU A 78 2.70 0.02 -22.33
N PHE A 79 2.99 1.05 -23.14
CA PHE A 79 3.52 0.82 -24.50
C PHE A 79 4.79 -0.03 -24.52
N VAL A 80 5.67 0.14 -23.54
CA VAL A 80 6.90 -0.68 -23.42
C VAL A 80 6.58 -2.13 -23.00
N THR A 81 5.58 -2.34 -22.14
CA THR A 81 5.28 -3.65 -21.52
C THR A 81 4.13 -4.41 -22.17
N ASP A 82 3.38 -3.77 -23.07
CA ASP A 82 2.15 -4.27 -23.68
C ASP A 82 2.34 -5.62 -24.36
N SER A 83 3.39 -5.75 -25.19
CA SER A 83 3.64 -6.98 -25.94
C SER A 83 4.00 -8.15 -25.03
N ASP A 84 4.80 -7.89 -23.98
CA ASP A 84 5.15 -8.90 -22.99
C ASP A 84 3.92 -9.29 -22.17
N PHE A 85 3.13 -8.32 -21.72
CA PHE A 85 1.89 -8.57 -20.98
C PHE A 85 0.94 -9.45 -21.80
N SER A 86 0.68 -9.11 -23.06
CA SER A 86 -0.18 -9.88 -23.95
C SER A 86 0.32 -11.30 -24.19
N LYS A 87 1.65 -11.51 -24.32
CA LYS A 87 2.23 -12.85 -24.50
C LYS A 87 2.01 -13.77 -23.29
N HIS A 88 1.96 -13.21 -22.07
CA HIS A 88 1.74 -13.97 -20.83
C HIS A 88 0.25 -14.26 -20.54
N LEU A 89 -0.68 -13.69 -21.31
CA LEU A 89 -2.10 -14.00 -21.18
C LEU A 89 -2.43 -15.40 -21.73
N SER A 90 -3.57 -15.93 -21.29
CA SER A 90 -4.05 -17.24 -21.74
C SER A 90 -4.18 -17.28 -23.28
N GLN A 91 -3.59 -18.32 -23.87
CA GLN A 91 -3.67 -18.61 -25.30
C GLN A 91 -4.79 -19.62 -25.63
N ASN A 92 -5.62 -19.98 -24.64
CA ASN A 92 -6.70 -20.94 -24.84
C ASN A 92 -7.87 -20.32 -25.64
N PRO A 93 -8.25 -20.87 -26.81
CA PRO A 93 -9.31 -20.31 -27.65
C PRO A 93 -10.66 -20.12 -26.95
N THR A 94 -11.01 -21.02 -26.02
CA THR A 94 -12.28 -20.93 -25.26
C THR A 94 -12.27 -19.75 -24.29
N THR A 95 -11.16 -19.52 -23.61
CA THR A 95 -10.98 -18.39 -22.68
C THR A 95 -11.03 -17.06 -23.44
N ILE A 96 -10.35 -16.99 -24.58
CA ILE A 96 -10.36 -15.81 -25.46
C ILE A 96 -11.78 -15.52 -25.96
N SER A 97 -12.53 -16.56 -26.37
CA SER A 97 -13.92 -16.44 -26.83
C SER A 97 -14.86 -15.94 -25.71
N HIS A 98 -14.69 -16.44 -24.48
CA HIS A 98 -15.47 -15.96 -23.32
C HIS A 98 -15.22 -14.48 -23.04
N TYR A 99 -13.96 -14.03 -23.04
CA TYR A 99 -13.65 -12.62 -22.85
C TYR A 99 -14.19 -11.73 -23.98
N ASN A 100 -14.12 -12.20 -25.23
CA ASN A 100 -14.74 -11.51 -26.37
C ASN A 100 -16.26 -11.38 -26.23
N THR A 101 -16.92 -12.46 -25.80
CA THR A 101 -18.37 -12.48 -25.58
C THR A 101 -18.76 -11.55 -24.43
N LEU A 102 -18.03 -11.62 -23.31
CA LEU A 102 -18.27 -10.82 -22.11
C LEU A 102 -18.13 -9.32 -22.41
N SER A 103 -17.07 -8.92 -23.12
CA SER A 103 -16.87 -7.52 -23.49
C SER A 103 -17.91 -7.01 -24.51
N ASN A 104 -18.32 -7.83 -25.48
CA ASN A 104 -19.40 -7.48 -26.42
C ASN A 104 -20.75 -7.33 -25.68
N ALA A 105 -21.09 -8.30 -24.84
CA ALA A 105 -22.32 -8.29 -24.05
C ALA A 105 -22.35 -7.11 -23.07
N GLY A 106 -21.22 -6.79 -22.43
CA GLY A 106 -21.12 -5.66 -21.50
C GLY A 106 -21.36 -4.31 -22.18
N VAL A 107 -20.77 -4.06 -23.36
CA VAL A 107 -21.05 -2.82 -24.12
C VAL A 107 -22.49 -2.81 -24.63
N ALA A 108 -22.99 -3.93 -25.15
CA ALA A 108 -24.38 -4.03 -25.58
C ALA A 108 -25.37 -3.77 -24.43
N ALA A 109 -25.07 -4.25 -23.22
CA ALA A 109 -25.86 -3.98 -22.03
C ALA A 109 -25.82 -2.50 -21.62
N LEU A 110 -24.66 -1.84 -21.68
CA LEU A 110 -24.53 -0.41 -21.39
C LEU A 110 -25.29 0.44 -22.42
N VAL A 111 -25.00 0.26 -23.71
CA VAL A 111 -25.64 1.04 -24.79
C VAL A 111 -27.12 0.72 -24.91
N GLY A 112 -27.50 -0.55 -24.82
CA GLY A 112 -28.90 -0.99 -24.82
C GLY A 112 -29.65 -0.50 -23.57
N GLY A 113 -28.98 -0.47 -22.42
CA GLY A 113 -29.51 0.13 -21.19
C GLY A 113 -29.78 1.62 -21.35
N ALA A 114 -28.83 2.39 -21.87
CA ALA A 114 -29.01 3.81 -22.17
C ALA A 114 -30.15 4.06 -23.17
N GLY A 115 -30.20 3.31 -24.27
CA GLY A 115 -31.29 3.40 -25.23
C GLY A 115 -32.65 3.02 -24.62
N GLY A 116 -32.67 2.01 -23.75
CA GLY A 116 -33.85 1.60 -22.99
C GLY A 116 -34.32 2.67 -22.00
N MET A 117 -33.40 3.35 -21.31
CA MET A 117 -33.71 4.48 -20.43
C MET A 117 -34.32 5.64 -21.23
N TRP A 118 -33.74 5.97 -22.39
CA TRP A 118 -34.30 7.00 -23.27
C TRP A 118 -35.74 6.65 -23.71
N PHE A 119 -35.92 5.44 -24.26
CA PHE A 119 -37.22 4.98 -24.76
C PHE A 119 -38.28 4.88 -23.64
N LEU A 120 -37.95 4.23 -22.52
CA LEU A 120 -38.87 4.12 -21.39
C LEU A 120 -39.13 5.46 -20.72
N GLY A 121 -38.16 6.37 -20.71
CA GLY A 121 -38.31 7.75 -20.25
C GLY A 121 -39.36 8.50 -21.07
N GLN A 122 -39.30 8.37 -22.40
CA GLN A 122 -40.31 8.93 -23.31
C GLN A 122 -41.69 8.31 -23.10
N VAL A 123 -41.79 6.98 -22.97
CA VAL A 123 -43.07 6.28 -22.78
C VAL A 123 -43.69 6.55 -21.41
N ARG A 124 -42.89 6.66 -20.35
CA ARG A 124 -43.35 6.86 -18.96
C ARG A 124 -43.34 8.31 -18.51
N HIS A 125 -43.04 9.25 -19.42
CA HIS A 125 -42.87 10.67 -19.10
C HIS A 125 -41.90 10.91 -17.93
N ASN A 126 -40.82 10.12 -17.86
CA ASN A 126 -39.76 10.30 -16.88
C ASN A 126 -38.60 11.06 -17.55
N GLU A 127 -38.55 12.36 -17.29
CA GLU A 127 -37.59 13.29 -17.90
C GLU A 127 -36.14 12.90 -17.58
N HIS A 128 -35.87 12.48 -16.34
CA HIS A 128 -34.53 12.08 -15.91
C HIS A 128 -34.01 10.82 -16.65
N TRP A 129 -34.88 9.82 -16.87
CA TRP A 129 -34.53 8.64 -17.66
C TRP A 129 -34.31 8.99 -19.13
N SER A 130 -35.13 9.90 -19.66
CA SER A 130 -34.98 10.34 -21.04
C SER A 130 -33.68 11.10 -21.25
N GLU A 131 -33.32 11.99 -20.34
CA GLU A 131 -32.07 12.75 -20.39
C GLU A 131 -30.86 11.82 -20.27
N THR A 132 -30.84 10.92 -19.27
CA THR A 132 -29.73 9.98 -19.07
C THR A 132 -29.41 9.22 -20.35
N GLY A 133 -30.44 8.65 -20.98
CA GLY A 133 -30.27 7.86 -22.20
C GLY A 133 -29.83 8.69 -23.40
N PHE A 134 -30.31 9.93 -23.51
CA PHE A 134 -29.92 10.85 -24.58
C PHE A 134 -28.46 11.30 -24.43
N LEU A 135 -28.06 11.78 -23.24
CA LEU A 135 -26.69 12.22 -22.95
C LEU A 135 -25.69 11.07 -23.09
N ALA A 136 -26.05 9.86 -22.66
CA ALA A 136 -25.20 8.68 -22.84
C ALA A 136 -25.02 8.33 -24.33
N GLY A 137 -26.09 8.40 -25.13
CA GLY A 137 -26.01 8.18 -26.58
C GLY A 137 -25.15 9.24 -27.28
N GLU A 138 -25.33 10.51 -26.90
CA GLU A 138 -24.53 11.62 -27.41
C GLU A 138 -23.04 11.48 -27.06
N ALA A 139 -22.73 11.09 -25.82
CA ALA A 139 -21.35 10.85 -25.38
C ALA A 139 -20.71 9.69 -26.14
N VAL A 140 -21.43 8.57 -26.33
CA VAL A 140 -20.94 7.44 -27.13
C VAL A 140 -20.63 7.86 -28.56
N LEU A 141 -21.58 8.54 -29.23
CA LEU A 141 -21.39 8.97 -30.62
C LEU A 141 -20.17 9.89 -30.76
N ASN A 142 -20.06 10.90 -29.88
CA ASN A 142 -18.94 11.83 -29.89
C ASN A 142 -17.59 11.14 -29.62
N SER A 143 -17.56 10.19 -28.68
CA SER A 143 -16.33 9.45 -28.34
C SER A 143 -15.88 8.52 -29.48
N LEU A 144 -16.81 7.85 -30.16
CA LEU A 144 -16.51 6.93 -31.26
C LEU A 144 -15.96 7.66 -32.48
N VAL A 145 -16.45 8.86 -32.81
CA VAL A 145 -15.89 9.66 -33.90
C VAL A 145 -14.42 10.00 -33.64
N MET A 146 -14.09 10.39 -32.40
CA MET A 146 -12.70 10.67 -32.01
C MET A 146 -11.83 9.40 -32.07
N VAL A 147 -12.32 8.28 -31.52
CA VAL A 147 -11.58 7.01 -31.50
C VAL A 147 -11.33 6.46 -32.90
N GLU A 148 -12.35 6.47 -33.78
CA GLU A 148 -12.18 6.01 -35.17
C GLU A 148 -11.20 6.92 -35.93
N GLY A 149 -11.28 8.24 -35.74
CA GLY A 149 -10.31 9.19 -36.31
C GLY A 149 -8.87 8.88 -35.89
N LEU A 150 -8.63 8.63 -34.61
CA LEU A 150 -7.32 8.24 -34.08
C LEU A 150 -6.88 6.87 -34.59
N LYS A 151 -7.79 5.89 -34.64
CA LYS A 151 -7.52 4.52 -35.06
C LYS A 151 -7.03 4.44 -36.49
N TYR A 152 -7.70 5.11 -37.42
CA TYR A 152 -7.28 5.13 -38.83
C TYR A 152 -6.04 5.99 -39.09
N SER A 153 -5.71 6.89 -38.17
CA SER A 153 -4.50 7.73 -38.23
C SER A 153 -3.26 7.01 -37.69
N LEU A 154 -3.39 6.36 -36.53
CA LEU A 154 -2.29 5.72 -35.80
C LEU A 154 -2.05 4.27 -36.21
N ARG A 155 -3.07 3.59 -36.72
CA ARG A 155 -3.03 2.24 -37.31
C ARG A 155 -2.14 1.24 -36.56
N ARG A 156 -2.37 1.10 -35.26
CA ARG A 156 -1.67 0.13 -34.42
C ARG A 156 -2.19 -1.29 -34.69
N GLU A 157 -1.29 -2.25 -34.89
CA GLU A 157 -1.67 -3.67 -34.98
C GLU A 157 -2.23 -4.20 -33.65
N ARG A 158 -3.16 -5.16 -33.71
CA ARG A 158 -3.73 -5.83 -32.53
C ARG A 158 -2.77 -6.88 -31.96
N PRO A 159 -2.92 -7.29 -30.69
CA PRO A 159 -2.12 -8.36 -30.09
C PRO A 159 -2.18 -9.69 -30.85
N ASN A 160 -3.29 -9.97 -31.55
CA ASN A 160 -3.50 -11.18 -32.34
C ASN A 160 -3.07 -11.04 -33.82
N GLN A 161 -2.43 -9.94 -34.20
CA GLN A 161 -1.91 -9.67 -35.53
C GLN A 161 -0.37 -9.69 -35.54
N GLY A 162 0.23 -9.93 -36.71
CA GLY A 162 1.68 -9.89 -36.89
C GLY A 162 2.42 -10.86 -35.96
N ASP A 163 3.47 -10.36 -35.32
CA ASP A 163 4.26 -11.05 -34.29
C ASP A 163 3.79 -10.72 -32.85
N GLY A 164 2.66 -10.01 -32.71
CA GLY A 164 2.13 -9.56 -31.43
C GLY A 164 2.92 -8.42 -30.78
N SER A 165 3.85 -7.77 -31.49
CA SER A 165 4.60 -6.60 -30.97
C SER A 165 3.79 -5.30 -30.98
N GLY A 166 2.71 -5.24 -31.76
CA GLY A 166 1.79 -4.10 -31.80
C GLY A 166 2.37 -2.79 -32.36
N PRO A 167 3.11 -2.80 -33.49
CA PRO A 167 3.67 -1.59 -34.08
C PRO A 167 2.59 -0.62 -34.57
N PHE A 168 2.92 0.67 -34.59
CA PHE A 168 2.09 1.74 -35.12
C PHE A 168 2.28 1.92 -36.63
N PHE A 169 1.33 2.61 -37.26
CA PHE A 169 1.33 3.03 -38.66
C PHE A 169 1.38 1.88 -39.67
N GLN A 170 0.82 0.72 -39.33
CA GLN A 170 0.78 -0.46 -40.21
C GLN A 170 -0.50 -0.52 -41.04
N SER A 171 -0.43 -1.16 -42.21
CA SER A 171 -1.61 -1.34 -43.06
C SER A 171 -2.59 -2.33 -42.40
N GLY A 172 -3.83 -1.90 -42.13
CA GLY A 172 -4.86 -2.73 -41.50
C GLY A 172 -4.86 -2.72 -39.95
N GLY A 173 -3.94 -1.98 -39.32
CA GLY A 173 -3.92 -1.81 -37.87
C GLY A 173 -5.14 -1.02 -37.36
N THR A 174 -5.83 -1.55 -36.35
CA THR A 174 -7.09 -1.00 -35.79
C THR A 174 -7.20 -1.14 -34.28
N SER A 175 -6.06 -1.18 -33.57
CA SER A 175 -6.02 -1.48 -32.13
C SER A 175 -6.10 -0.24 -31.24
N PHE A 176 -5.39 0.85 -31.55
CA PHE A 176 -5.31 2.01 -30.67
C PHE A 176 -6.13 3.20 -31.19
N PRO A 177 -6.96 3.86 -30.35
CA PRO A 177 -7.46 3.44 -29.03
C PRO A 177 -8.62 2.43 -29.12
N SER A 178 -9.01 1.84 -27.98
CA SER A 178 -10.14 0.88 -27.93
C SER A 178 -11.52 1.54 -28.00
N GLU A 179 -12.32 1.12 -28.98
CA GLU A 179 -13.71 1.55 -29.18
C GLU A 179 -14.65 1.06 -28.08
N HIS A 180 -14.52 -0.20 -27.63
CA HIS A 180 -15.36 -0.75 -26.56
C HIS A 180 -15.10 -0.06 -25.23
N ALA A 181 -13.84 0.29 -24.95
CA ALA A 181 -13.48 1.04 -23.76
C ALA A 181 -14.09 2.45 -23.80
N ALA A 182 -13.91 3.18 -24.91
CA ALA A 182 -14.45 4.53 -25.03
C ALA A 182 -15.99 4.56 -24.92
N ALA A 183 -16.70 3.65 -25.60
CA ALA A 183 -18.15 3.57 -25.50
C ALA A 183 -18.62 3.21 -24.08
N ALA A 184 -18.00 2.20 -23.45
CA ALA A 184 -18.39 1.76 -22.12
C ALA A 184 -18.18 2.85 -21.06
N TRP A 185 -17.03 3.51 -21.08
CA TRP A 185 -16.70 4.60 -20.16
C TRP A 185 -17.52 5.87 -20.42
N SER A 186 -17.95 6.10 -21.66
CA SER A 186 -18.87 7.20 -21.98
C SER A 186 -20.24 7.00 -21.33
N VAL A 187 -20.85 5.83 -21.51
CA VAL A 187 -22.16 5.51 -20.91
C VAL A 187 -22.05 5.47 -19.38
N ALA A 188 -21.06 4.75 -18.87
CA ALA A 188 -20.86 4.62 -17.42
C ALA A 188 -20.65 5.97 -16.75
N GLY A 189 -19.87 6.85 -17.39
CA GLY A 189 -19.63 8.21 -16.93
C GLY A 189 -20.92 9.01 -16.75
N VAL A 190 -21.78 9.05 -17.79
CA VAL A 190 -23.07 9.74 -17.73
C VAL A 190 -23.97 9.15 -16.64
N ILE A 191 -24.16 7.82 -16.62
CA ILE A 191 -25.02 7.16 -15.62
C ILE A 191 -24.52 7.43 -14.19
N ALA A 192 -23.20 7.40 -13.97
CA ALA A 192 -22.60 7.63 -12.66
C ALA A 192 -22.83 9.03 -12.10
N HIS A 193 -23.09 10.02 -12.96
CA HIS A 193 -23.31 11.41 -12.57
C HIS A 193 -24.78 11.83 -12.61
N GLU A 194 -25.59 11.26 -13.51
CA GLU A 194 -27.05 11.32 -13.42
C GLU A 194 -27.58 10.72 -12.11
N TYR A 195 -26.98 9.60 -11.67
CA TYR A 195 -27.36 8.91 -10.43
C TYR A 195 -26.16 8.86 -9.47
N PRO A 196 -25.87 9.94 -8.71
CA PRO A 196 -24.61 10.10 -7.98
C PRO A 196 -24.45 9.20 -6.72
N GLY A 197 -25.24 8.13 -6.59
CA GLY A 197 -25.14 7.18 -5.48
C GLY A 197 -23.86 6.31 -5.55
N PRO A 198 -23.23 5.97 -4.40
CA PRO A 198 -21.98 5.22 -4.38
C PRO A 198 -22.10 3.85 -5.06
N LEU A 199 -23.23 3.16 -4.86
CA LEU A 199 -23.49 1.88 -5.52
C LEU A 199 -23.59 2.02 -7.04
N THR A 200 -24.28 3.06 -7.53
CA THR A 200 -24.42 3.29 -8.98
C THR A 200 -23.09 3.58 -9.63
N LYS A 201 -22.25 4.43 -9.01
CA LYS A 201 -20.89 4.71 -9.48
C LYS A 201 -20.04 3.44 -9.52
N ILE A 202 -20.07 2.63 -8.46
CA ILE A 202 -19.34 1.35 -8.39
C ILE A 202 -19.81 0.40 -9.50
N MET A 203 -21.11 0.26 -9.72
CA MET A 203 -21.67 -0.65 -10.72
C MET A 203 -21.38 -0.17 -12.14
N ALA A 204 -21.55 1.12 -12.44
CA ALA A 204 -21.33 1.70 -13.76
C ALA A 204 -19.85 1.62 -14.16
N TYR A 205 -18.95 2.16 -13.33
CA TYR A 205 -17.51 2.11 -13.60
C TYR A 205 -16.94 0.69 -13.48
N GLY A 206 -17.52 -0.15 -12.61
CA GLY A 206 -17.17 -1.56 -12.49
C GLY A 206 -17.47 -2.35 -13.77
N LEU A 207 -18.65 -2.14 -14.37
CA LEU A 207 -19.01 -2.76 -15.65
C LEU A 207 -18.14 -2.24 -16.79
N ALA A 208 -17.87 -0.93 -16.85
CA ALA A 208 -16.95 -0.36 -17.84
C ALA A 208 -15.53 -0.93 -17.71
N SER A 209 -15.05 -1.11 -16.48
CA SER A 209 -13.76 -1.76 -16.19
C SER A 209 -13.76 -3.23 -16.60
N LEU A 210 -14.85 -3.96 -16.37
CA LEU A 210 -14.98 -5.37 -16.78
C LEU A 210 -14.91 -5.52 -18.31
N VAL A 211 -15.59 -4.64 -19.06
CA VAL A 211 -15.48 -4.58 -20.53
C VAL A 211 -14.03 -4.34 -20.95
N SER A 212 -13.40 -3.35 -20.31
CA SER A 212 -12.03 -2.90 -20.60
C SER A 212 -11.02 -4.04 -20.41
N VAL A 213 -11.01 -4.69 -19.24
CA VAL A 213 -10.12 -5.81 -18.93
C VAL A 213 -10.40 -7.02 -19.84
N SER A 214 -11.67 -7.28 -20.14
CA SER A 214 -12.06 -8.39 -21.03
C SER A 214 -11.51 -8.19 -22.45
N ARG A 215 -11.36 -6.95 -22.95
CA ARG A 215 -10.74 -6.71 -24.26
C ARG A 215 -9.27 -7.08 -24.31
N VAL A 216 -8.56 -6.85 -23.21
CA VAL A 216 -7.16 -7.27 -23.06
C VAL A 216 -7.06 -8.78 -23.00
N GLY A 217 -7.88 -9.44 -22.16
CA GLY A 217 -7.93 -10.91 -22.05
C GLY A 217 -8.35 -11.62 -23.34
N ALA A 218 -9.05 -10.92 -24.24
CA ALA A 218 -9.47 -11.41 -25.54
C ALA A 218 -8.47 -11.14 -26.68
N HIS A 219 -7.29 -10.60 -26.37
CA HIS A 219 -6.25 -10.21 -27.34
C HIS A 219 -6.74 -9.25 -28.45
N GLN A 220 -7.79 -8.46 -28.17
CA GLN A 220 -8.31 -7.47 -29.12
C GLN A 220 -7.57 -6.13 -29.02
N HIS A 221 -7.07 -5.83 -27.82
CA HIS A 221 -6.40 -4.59 -27.49
C HIS A 221 -5.29 -4.84 -26.47
N PHE A 222 -4.23 -4.07 -26.57
CA PHE A 222 -3.22 -3.97 -25.53
C PHE A 222 -3.75 -3.16 -24.33
N PRO A 223 -3.17 -3.34 -23.12
CA PRO A 223 -3.50 -2.53 -21.95
C PRO A 223 -3.53 -1.01 -22.21
N SER A 224 -2.56 -0.47 -22.95
CA SER A 224 -2.53 0.97 -23.27
C SER A 224 -3.68 1.44 -24.17
N ASP A 225 -4.15 0.61 -25.12
CA ASP A 225 -5.27 0.96 -26.01
C ASP A 225 -6.56 1.15 -25.21
N VAL A 226 -6.76 0.25 -24.24
CA VAL A 226 -7.92 0.26 -23.35
C VAL A 226 -7.84 1.43 -22.38
N LEU A 227 -6.66 1.68 -21.77
CA LEU A 227 -6.46 2.84 -20.89
C LEU A 227 -6.82 4.16 -21.59
N ILE A 228 -6.26 4.40 -22.78
CA ILE A 228 -6.51 5.63 -23.52
C ILE A 228 -7.96 5.70 -24.02
N GLY A 229 -8.54 4.58 -24.47
CA GLY A 229 -9.96 4.51 -24.82
C GLY A 229 -10.86 4.89 -23.64
N SER A 230 -10.60 4.35 -22.44
CA SER A 230 -11.32 4.68 -21.21
C SER A 230 -11.23 6.16 -20.85
N VAL A 231 -10.03 6.74 -20.94
CA VAL A 231 -9.82 8.18 -20.65
C VAL A 231 -10.58 9.05 -21.64
N ILE A 232 -10.52 8.75 -22.94
CA ILE A 232 -11.27 9.48 -23.98
C ILE A 232 -12.77 9.41 -23.68
N GLY A 233 -13.30 8.21 -23.44
CA GLY A 233 -14.73 8.03 -23.14
C GLY A 233 -15.18 8.83 -21.91
N ASN A 234 -14.41 8.78 -20.82
CA ASN A 234 -14.74 9.51 -19.60
C ASN A 234 -14.64 11.05 -19.77
N LEU A 235 -13.64 11.55 -20.50
CA LEU A 235 -13.49 12.98 -20.79
C LEU A 235 -14.60 13.50 -21.72
N VAL A 236 -15.00 12.71 -22.72
CA VAL A 236 -16.12 13.06 -23.60
C VAL A 236 -17.42 13.06 -22.82
N ALA A 237 -17.69 12.03 -22.00
CA ALA A 237 -18.86 12.01 -21.12
C ALA A 237 -18.90 13.22 -20.19
N GLN A 238 -17.76 13.57 -19.56
CA GLN A 238 -17.66 14.77 -18.75
C GLN A 238 -18.04 16.03 -19.55
N SER A 239 -17.46 16.21 -20.73
CA SER A 239 -17.67 17.40 -21.57
C SER A 239 -19.13 17.54 -22.00
N ILE A 240 -19.77 16.44 -22.39
CA ILE A 240 -21.18 16.40 -22.78
C ILE A 240 -22.08 16.66 -21.57
N TYR A 241 -21.88 15.90 -20.49
CA TYR A 241 -22.68 16.00 -19.27
C TYR A 241 -22.62 17.42 -18.71
N SER A 242 -21.43 17.97 -18.48
CA SER A 242 -21.25 19.29 -17.86
C SER A 242 -21.86 20.44 -18.66
N ARG A 243 -22.01 20.29 -19.99
CA ARG A 243 -22.57 21.34 -20.86
C ARG A 243 -24.08 21.21 -21.04
N HIS A 244 -24.62 19.99 -20.97
CA HIS A 244 -25.96 19.70 -21.44
C HIS A 244 -26.91 19.13 -20.39
N TYR A 245 -26.42 18.75 -19.20
CA TYR A 245 -27.29 18.20 -18.15
C TYR A 245 -28.23 19.26 -17.55
N ASN A 246 -29.40 18.82 -17.13
CA ASN A 246 -30.38 19.60 -16.41
C ASN A 246 -30.19 19.44 -14.88
N PRO A 247 -29.77 20.48 -14.16
CA PRO A 247 -29.55 20.40 -12.72
C PRO A 247 -30.84 20.13 -11.93
N ASP A 248 -32.02 20.44 -12.49
CA ASP A 248 -33.32 20.25 -11.81
C ASP A 248 -33.72 18.77 -11.69
N LEU A 249 -33.04 17.87 -12.41
CA LEU A 249 -33.38 16.44 -12.47
C LEU A 249 -32.58 15.56 -11.49
N GLY A 250 -31.81 16.18 -10.58
CA GLY A 250 -31.15 15.48 -9.46
C GLY A 250 -29.77 14.88 -9.75
N GLY A 251 -29.21 15.17 -10.93
CA GLY A 251 -27.82 14.85 -11.30
C GLY A 251 -26.78 15.60 -10.45
N GLY A 252 -25.63 14.98 -10.22
CA GLY A 252 -24.54 15.56 -9.43
C GLY A 252 -23.55 16.33 -10.29
N GLU A 253 -22.93 17.39 -9.75
CA GLU A 253 -21.85 18.10 -10.43
C GLU A 253 -20.69 17.16 -10.79
N TRP A 254 -20.17 17.31 -12.01
CA TRP A 254 -19.03 16.54 -12.48
C TRP A 254 -17.71 17.24 -12.15
N ARG A 255 -16.97 16.71 -11.17
CA ARG A 255 -15.61 17.19 -10.86
C ARG A 255 -14.64 16.80 -11.96
N SER A 256 -13.92 17.77 -12.51
CA SER A 256 -12.85 17.48 -13.48
C SER A 256 -11.75 16.62 -12.88
N ILE A 257 -10.98 15.96 -13.74
CA ILE A 257 -9.79 15.22 -13.30
C ILE A 257 -8.84 16.17 -12.52
N SER A 258 -8.64 17.40 -13.00
CA SER A 258 -7.83 18.39 -12.29
C SER A 258 -8.42 18.77 -10.92
N GLN A 259 -9.74 18.90 -10.78
CA GLN A 259 -10.41 19.11 -9.49
C GLN A 259 -10.33 17.89 -8.58
N LEU A 260 -10.37 16.66 -9.10
CA LEU A 260 -10.17 15.44 -8.31
C LEU A 260 -8.77 15.40 -7.69
N PHE A 261 -7.73 15.75 -8.46
CA PHE A 261 -6.35 15.79 -7.94
C PHE A 261 -6.06 17.02 -7.07
N ARG A 262 -6.80 18.12 -7.19
CA ARG A 262 -6.53 19.40 -6.47
C ARG A 262 -7.48 19.69 -5.30
N GLY A 263 -8.71 19.18 -5.34
CA GLY A 263 -9.82 19.50 -4.42
C GLY A 263 -10.65 20.72 -4.84
N ASP A 264 -11.72 20.99 -4.07
CA ASP A 264 -12.68 22.10 -4.29
C ASP A 264 -12.16 23.49 -3.83
N GLY A 265 -10.91 23.58 -3.35
CA GLY A 265 -10.26 24.80 -2.87
C GLY A 265 -8.73 24.74 -3.04
N THR A 266 -8.00 25.77 -2.58
CA THR A 266 -6.53 25.73 -2.54
C THR A 266 -6.07 24.67 -1.53
N TYR A 267 -5.77 23.46 -2.03
CA TYR A 267 -5.11 22.33 -1.37
C TYR A 267 -5.92 21.55 -0.31
N SER A 268 -6.74 20.58 -0.75
CA SER A 268 -7.39 19.62 0.16
C SER A 268 -6.38 18.63 0.77
N PRO A 269 -6.24 18.52 2.11
CA PRO A 269 -5.29 17.61 2.76
C PRO A 269 -5.47 16.14 2.36
N GLY A 270 -6.70 15.73 2.06
CA GLY A 270 -7.02 14.37 1.61
C GLY A 270 -6.41 14.02 0.25
N ASN A 271 -6.01 15.01 -0.54
CA ASN A 271 -5.43 14.86 -1.88
C ASN A 271 -3.95 15.25 -1.92
N GLN A 272 -3.28 15.35 -0.76
CA GLN A 272 -1.87 15.67 -0.67
C GLN A 272 -1.05 14.41 -0.39
N GLY A 273 -0.14 14.05 -1.29
CA GLY A 273 0.74 12.90 -1.16
C GLY A 273 1.51 12.88 0.16
N SER A 274 1.53 11.72 0.80
CA SER A 274 2.08 11.50 2.13
C SER A 274 2.91 10.22 2.16
N PRO A 275 4.25 10.28 2.17
CA PRO A 275 5.05 9.08 2.29
C PRO A 275 4.83 8.41 3.66
N TYR A 276 5.13 7.13 3.75
CA TYR A 276 5.14 6.35 4.97
C TYR A 276 6.31 6.73 5.87
N VAL A 277 6.10 6.62 7.19
CA VAL A 277 7.16 6.69 8.19
C VAL A 277 7.89 5.35 8.22
N PRO A 278 9.23 5.32 8.04
CA PRO A 278 10.02 4.10 8.07
C PRO A 278 9.86 3.33 9.39
N LEU A 279 9.71 2.01 9.34
CA LEU A 279 9.39 1.15 10.50
C LEU A 279 10.47 1.18 11.61
N ASP A 280 11.71 1.48 11.25
CA ASP A 280 12.86 1.67 12.15
C ASP A 280 12.94 3.09 12.76
N SER A 281 12.00 3.98 12.41
CA SER A 281 11.98 5.36 12.91
C SER A 281 11.66 5.42 14.41
N TRP A 282 12.35 6.34 15.11
CA TRP A 282 12.09 6.70 16.52
C TRP A 282 10.64 7.14 16.78
N VAL A 283 9.91 7.52 15.72
CA VAL A 283 8.51 7.93 15.78
C VAL A 283 7.62 6.82 16.35
N TYR A 284 7.79 5.55 15.95
CA TYR A 284 6.88 4.48 16.38
C TYR A 284 6.92 4.24 17.89
N PRO A 285 8.10 4.06 18.53
CA PRO A 285 8.18 3.98 19.99
C PRO A 285 7.62 5.22 20.70
N ALA A 286 7.83 6.42 20.16
CA ALA A 286 7.32 7.65 20.76
C ALA A 286 5.78 7.75 20.67
N MET A 287 5.20 7.42 19.51
CA MET A 287 3.74 7.38 19.29
C MET A 287 3.09 6.30 20.15
N GLU A 288 3.69 5.11 20.23
CA GLU A 288 3.20 4.00 21.07
C GLU A 288 3.10 4.41 22.55
N ARG A 289 4.07 5.18 23.06
CA ARG A 289 3.99 5.70 24.43
C ARG A 289 2.81 6.64 24.61
N LEU A 290 2.54 7.55 23.66
CA LEU A 290 1.36 8.43 23.72
C LEU A 290 0.04 7.64 23.62
N VAL A 291 0.00 6.56 22.83
CA VAL A 291 -1.15 5.64 22.76
C VAL A 291 -1.36 4.94 24.10
N ALA A 292 -0.31 4.37 24.68
CA ALA A 292 -0.39 3.64 25.94
C ALA A 292 -0.77 4.54 27.13
N LEU A 293 -0.30 5.79 27.13
CA LEU A 293 -0.69 6.81 28.10
C LEU A 293 -2.13 7.31 27.88
N GLY A 294 -2.69 7.12 26.69
CA GLY A 294 -4.10 7.42 26.37
C GLY A 294 -4.37 8.78 25.75
N TYR A 295 -3.31 9.49 25.34
CA TYR A 295 -3.40 10.74 24.58
C TYR A 295 -3.78 10.49 23.13
N ILE A 296 -3.35 9.35 22.55
CA ILE A 296 -3.78 8.92 21.21
C ILE A 296 -4.71 7.72 21.36
N ARG A 297 -5.96 7.86 20.90
CA ARG A 297 -7.00 6.82 21.02
C ARG A 297 -7.39 6.24 19.66
N SER A 298 -7.17 6.96 18.56
CA SER A 298 -7.56 6.54 17.21
C SER A 298 -6.47 5.87 16.36
N GLY A 299 -5.22 5.79 16.83
CA GLY A 299 -4.09 5.23 16.06
C GLY A 299 -4.02 3.70 16.08
N PHE A 300 -3.81 3.05 14.94
CA PHE A 300 -3.83 1.58 14.77
C PHE A 300 -2.43 0.96 14.78
N LEU A 301 -1.97 0.49 15.96
CA LEU A 301 -0.60 -0.03 16.11
C LEU A 301 -0.41 -1.38 15.41
N GLY A 302 -1.47 -2.18 15.32
CA GLY A 302 -1.48 -3.45 14.60
C GLY A 302 -1.29 -3.33 13.08
N MET A 303 -1.37 -2.13 12.51
CA MET A 303 -1.26 -1.89 11.06
C MET A 303 -0.25 -0.79 10.74
N ARG A 304 0.97 -1.20 10.42
CA ARG A 304 2.08 -0.31 10.06
C ARG A 304 2.66 -0.69 8.68
N PRO A 305 3.22 0.26 7.92
CA PRO A 305 3.54 1.63 8.32
C PRO A 305 2.36 2.62 8.33
N TRP A 306 2.56 3.75 8.99
CA TRP A 306 1.66 4.92 8.97
C TRP A 306 2.21 5.98 8.03
N THR A 307 1.30 6.72 7.39
CA THR A 307 1.70 7.87 6.56
C THR A 307 2.09 9.04 7.45
N ARG A 308 2.97 9.92 6.98
CA ARG A 308 3.36 11.12 7.74
C ARG A 308 2.15 12.01 8.10
N MET A 309 1.20 12.16 7.18
CA MET A 309 -0.08 12.87 7.41
C MET A 309 -0.96 12.19 8.47
N GLU A 310 -0.96 10.86 8.55
CA GLU A 310 -1.68 10.16 9.62
C GLU A 310 -1.01 10.38 10.98
N CYS A 311 0.32 10.37 11.04
CA CYS A 311 1.04 10.75 12.25
C CYS A 311 0.71 12.17 12.70
N ALA A 312 0.67 13.14 11.78
CA ALA A 312 0.27 14.51 12.09
C ALA A 312 -1.16 14.59 12.64
N ARG A 313 -2.11 13.86 12.04
CA ARG A 313 -3.51 13.79 12.53
C ARG A 313 -3.62 13.19 13.93
N LEU A 314 -2.81 12.17 14.22
CA LEU A 314 -2.75 11.55 15.55
C LEU A 314 -2.11 12.49 16.58
N LEU A 315 -1.23 13.41 16.16
CA LEU A 315 -0.68 14.44 17.04
C LEU A 315 -1.69 15.53 17.36
N ASP A 316 -2.53 15.93 16.41
CA ASP A 316 -3.67 16.83 16.71
C ASP A 316 -4.57 16.22 17.79
N GLU A 317 -4.89 14.92 17.69
CA GLU A 317 -5.66 14.22 18.74
C GLU A 317 -4.94 14.23 20.10
N ALA A 318 -3.61 14.03 20.09
CA ALA A 318 -2.82 14.05 21.31
C ALA A 318 -2.81 15.43 21.98
N ASP A 319 -2.70 16.51 21.20
CA ASP A 319 -2.72 17.89 21.69
C ASP A 319 -4.06 18.21 22.38
N GLU A 320 -5.19 17.89 21.73
CA GLU A 320 -6.52 18.04 22.33
C GLU A 320 -6.63 17.28 23.66
N GLY A 321 -6.11 16.05 23.73
CA GLY A 321 -6.08 15.25 24.95
C GLY A 321 -5.22 15.86 26.06
N MET A 322 -4.06 16.42 25.73
CA MET A 322 -3.15 17.05 26.69
C MET A 322 -3.69 18.37 27.25
N GLN A 323 -4.39 19.15 26.43
CA GLN A 323 -5.07 20.37 26.85
C GLN A 323 -6.20 20.07 27.84
N TYR A 324 -6.96 18.99 27.60
CA TYR A 324 -8.05 18.58 28.49
C TYR A 324 -7.55 18.10 29.87
N ASP A 325 -6.46 17.32 29.89
CA ASP A 325 -5.90 16.77 31.13
C ASP A 325 -5.08 17.79 31.95
N SER A 326 -4.99 19.06 31.50
CA SER A 326 -4.19 20.12 32.13
C SER A 326 -2.74 19.67 32.39
N SER A 327 -2.17 18.92 31.44
CA SER A 327 -0.85 18.31 31.64
C SER A 327 0.22 19.37 31.94
N GLU A 328 1.01 19.15 32.98
CA GLU A 328 2.02 20.12 33.41
C GLU A 328 3.05 20.36 32.29
N GLU A 329 3.40 21.64 32.09
CA GLU A 329 4.41 22.04 31.14
C GLU A 329 5.75 21.38 31.48
N GLY A 330 6.35 20.69 30.51
CA GLY A 330 7.58 19.92 30.73
C GLY A 330 7.39 18.51 31.31
N SER A 331 6.14 18.03 31.45
CA SER A 331 5.84 16.62 31.69
C SER A 331 6.40 15.72 30.57
N GLU A 332 6.56 14.44 30.86
CA GLU A 332 7.09 13.47 29.87
C GLU A 332 6.23 13.35 28.61
N PRO A 333 4.88 13.24 28.68
CA PRO A 333 4.03 13.22 27.50
C PRO A 333 4.18 14.49 26.65
N GLN A 334 4.23 15.67 27.29
CA GLN A 334 4.40 16.96 26.59
C GLN A 334 5.74 17.04 25.85
N LYS A 335 6.82 16.50 26.46
CA LYS A 335 8.13 16.40 25.80
C LYS A 335 8.09 15.48 24.57
N ILE A 336 7.39 14.35 24.67
CA ILE A 336 7.22 13.41 23.55
C ILE A 336 6.43 14.09 22.42
N TYR A 337 5.29 14.70 22.75
CA TYR A 337 4.49 15.49 21.81
C TYR A 337 5.33 16.57 21.13
N SER A 338 6.05 17.40 21.89
CA SER A 338 6.85 18.50 21.34
C SER A 338 7.91 18.01 20.34
N ALA A 339 8.55 16.87 20.63
CA ALA A 339 9.54 16.27 19.74
C ALA A 339 8.92 15.73 18.43
N LEU A 340 7.72 15.15 18.52
CA LEU A 340 6.96 14.66 17.36
C LEU A 340 6.34 15.81 16.56
N ALA A 341 5.80 16.83 17.20
CA ALA A 341 5.28 18.04 16.56
C ALA A 341 6.39 18.74 15.74
N GLY A 342 7.63 18.76 16.25
CA GLY A 342 8.78 19.24 15.48
C GLY A 342 9.13 18.39 14.25
N GLU A 343 8.89 17.08 14.29
CA GLU A 343 9.14 16.14 13.18
C GLU A 343 8.08 16.22 12.08
N PHE A 344 6.83 16.52 12.45
CA PHE A 344 5.68 16.56 11.53
C PHE A 344 5.15 17.97 11.28
N LYS A 345 5.93 19.01 11.60
CA LYS A 345 5.54 20.41 11.44
C LYS A 345 4.99 20.73 10.05
N ASP A 346 5.66 20.23 9.00
CA ASP A 346 5.26 20.46 7.62
C ASP A 346 3.93 19.75 7.30
N GLU A 347 3.72 18.54 7.83
CA GLU A 347 2.46 17.80 7.68
C GLU A 347 1.30 18.43 8.48
N THR A 348 1.55 18.97 9.68
CA THR A 348 0.54 19.72 10.44
C THR A 348 0.11 20.98 9.69
N ALA A 349 1.05 21.70 9.06
CA ALA A 349 0.71 22.86 8.22
C ALA A 349 -0.15 22.45 7.01
N ARG A 350 0.13 21.29 6.40
CA ARG A 350 -0.67 20.74 5.29
C ARG A 350 -2.08 20.34 5.73
N LEU A 351 -2.25 19.78 6.93
CA LEU A 351 -3.58 19.53 7.51
C LEU A 351 -4.38 20.83 7.65
N GLY A 352 -3.70 21.95 7.95
CA GLY A 352 -4.28 23.30 7.98
C GLY A 352 -4.50 23.97 6.61
N GLY A 353 -4.26 23.27 5.49
CA GLY A 353 -4.49 23.77 4.13
C GLY A 353 -3.25 24.31 3.40
N ALA A 354 -2.03 24.14 3.96
CA ALA A 354 -0.81 24.47 3.24
C ALA A 354 -0.59 23.55 2.02
N ALA A 355 0.04 24.08 0.96
CA ALA A 355 0.42 23.31 -0.20
C ALA A 355 1.57 22.33 0.09
N ASN A 356 1.67 21.25 -0.69
CA ASN A 356 2.80 20.34 -0.64
C ASN A 356 3.59 20.32 -1.96
N LEU A 357 4.80 20.87 -1.89
CA LEU A 357 5.86 20.66 -2.89
C LEU A 357 7.18 20.63 -2.14
N GLY A 358 7.90 19.52 -2.21
CA GLY A 358 9.14 19.38 -1.49
C GLY A 358 9.92 18.15 -1.89
N LEU A 359 11.24 18.27 -1.80
CA LEU A 359 12.20 17.18 -1.88
C LEU A 359 13.09 17.24 -0.65
N SER A 360 13.23 16.14 0.05
CA SER A 360 14.01 16.04 1.28
C SER A 360 15.02 14.90 1.18
N LEU A 361 16.27 15.20 1.56
CA LEU A 361 17.21 14.17 2.00
C LEU A 361 17.02 14.02 3.50
N ASP A 362 16.38 12.93 3.92
CA ASP A 362 15.94 12.78 5.31
C ASP A 362 17.09 12.34 6.20
N SER A 363 17.84 11.34 5.77
CA SER A 363 18.98 10.84 6.52
C SER A 363 20.08 10.29 5.64
N VAL A 364 21.29 10.33 6.17
CA VAL A 364 22.46 9.57 5.69
C VAL A 364 23.01 8.84 6.91
N TYR A 365 23.29 7.55 6.79
CA TYR A 365 23.76 6.74 7.91
C TYR A 365 24.81 5.72 7.49
N THR A 366 25.61 5.31 8.46
CA THR A 366 26.49 4.15 8.34
C THR A 366 26.42 3.35 9.63
N ARG A 367 26.32 2.03 9.51
CA ARG A 367 26.31 1.05 10.59
C ARG A 367 27.47 0.08 10.41
N PHE A 368 28.32 0.01 11.42
CA PHE A 368 29.40 -0.96 11.51
C PHE A 368 28.96 -2.06 12.47
N THR A 369 29.02 -3.32 12.05
CA THR A 369 28.63 -4.46 12.87
C THR A 369 29.77 -5.49 12.90
N GLY A 370 30.29 -5.75 14.09
CA GLY A 370 31.28 -6.81 14.34
C GLY A 370 30.62 -8.01 14.99
N ILE A 371 30.83 -9.20 14.41
CA ILE A 371 30.34 -10.47 14.95
C ILE A 371 31.53 -11.37 15.25
N SER A 372 31.67 -11.82 16.50
CA SER A 372 32.86 -12.52 16.97
C SER A 372 32.88 -14.04 16.75
N GLY A 373 31.80 -14.63 16.22
CA GLY A 373 31.68 -16.08 16.07
C GLY A 373 30.56 -16.47 15.13
N THR A 374 30.34 -17.78 14.98
CA THR A 374 29.43 -18.33 13.98
C THR A 374 27.98 -17.92 14.25
N THR A 375 27.33 -17.42 13.20
CA THR A 375 25.94 -16.93 13.20
C THR A 375 24.96 -17.99 12.72
N LEU A 376 23.71 -17.90 13.18
CA LEU A 376 22.57 -18.56 12.54
C LEU A 376 21.90 -17.59 11.56
N GLN A 377 21.53 -18.07 10.38
CA GLN A 377 20.98 -17.25 9.28
C GLN A 377 19.72 -17.84 8.63
N ASP A 378 19.26 -18.98 9.13
CA ASP A 378 18.12 -19.70 8.57
C ASP A 378 16.99 -19.69 9.59
N GLY A 379 16.15 -18.67 9.50
CA GLY A 379 14.98 -18.50 10.37
C GLY A 379 13.83 -19.47 10.05
N LEU A 380 13.88 -20.14 8.90
CA LEU A 380 12.83 -21.09 8.49
C LEU A 380 13.05 -22.47 9.14
N HIS A 381 14.30 -22.90 9.31
CA HIS A 381 14.65 -24.22 9.86
C HIS A 381 15.24 -24.15 11.28
N PHE A 382 16.01 -23.10 11.57
CA PHE A 382 16.80 -23.01 12.79
C PHE A 382 16.46 -21.73 13.55
N GLY A 383 17.28 -20.69 13.39
CA GLY A 383 17.11 -19.39 14.02
C GLY A 383 17.95 -18.35 13.31
N GLN A 384 17.88 -17.11 13.78
CA GLN A 384 18.62 -15.98 13.21
C GLN A 384 19.31 -15.19 14.31
N THR A 385 20.60 -14.89 14.11
CA THR A 385 21.38 -14.08 15.04
C THR A 385 20.91 -12.62 15.03
N VAL A 386 20.57 -12.09 13.85
CA VAL A 386 19.98 -10.75 13.69
C VAL A 386 18.59 -10.91 13.08
N ILE A 387 17.57 -10.34 13.72
CA ILE A 387 16.16 -10.43 13.33
C ILE A 387 15.57 -9.07 13.00
N ASN A 388 14.50 -9.05 12.20
CA ASN A 388 13.76 -7.84 11.82
C ASN A 388 14.62 -6.75 11.12
N ASP A 389 15.73 -7.16 10.48
CA ASP A 389 16.71 -6.26 9.86
C ASP A 389 16.62 -6.25 8.33
N TYR A 390 15.42 -6.37 7.78
CA TYR A 390 15.08 -6.28 6.36
C TYR A 390 15.78 -7.32 5.48
N GLY A 391 16.04 -8.52 6.01
CA GLY A 391 16.75 -9.58 5.28
C GLY A 391 18.16 -9.19 4.85
N ARG A 392 18.81 -8.25 5.57
CA ARG A 392 20.17 -7.82 5.23
C ARG A 392 21.16 -8.99 5.43
N PRO A 393 22.14 -9.14 4.53
CA PRO A 393 23.19 -10.13 4.71
C PRO A 393 24.08 -9.75 5.90
N TYR A 394 24.48 -10.74 6.68
CA TYR A 394 25.47 -10.61 7.74
C TYR A 394 26.32 -11.88 7.81
N GLY A 395 27.42 -11.84 8.56
CA GLY A 395 28.30 -12.99 8.78
C GLY A 395 29.33 -12.72 9.87
N GLU A 396 30.02 -13.79 10.31
CA GLU A 396 31.13 -13.67 11.26
C GLU A 396 32.22 -12.73 10.73
N GLY A 397 32.66 -11.77 11.55
CA GLY A 397 33.60 -10.73 11.19
C GLY A 397 32.95 -9.34 11.06
N PHE A 398 33.50 -8.51 10.18
CA PHE A 398 33.08 -7.12 10.00
C PHE A 398 32.03 -7.01 8.90
N ASN A 399 30.90 -6.38 9.22
CA ASN A 399 29.80 -6.09 8.33
C ASN A 399 29.58 -4.58 8.30
N ASN A 400 29.15 -4.05 7.16
CA ASN A 400 28.84 -2.63 7.02
C ASN A 400 27.55 -2.41 6.24
N VAL A 401 26.77 -1.43 6.68
CA VAL A 401 25.66 -0.87 5.91
C VAL A 401 25.88 0.64 5.84
N THR A 402 25.85 1.22 4.65
CA THR A 402 25.94 2.67 4.48
C THR A 402 24.86 3.12 3.51
N GLY A 403 23.97 3.99 3.95
CA GLY A 403 22.78 4.32 3.17
C GLY A 403 22.28 5.74 3.37
N PHE A 404 21.21 6.04 2.65
CA PHE A 404 20.47 7.28 2.77
C PHE A 404 18.98 7.04 2.61
N THR A 405 18.17 7.97 3.12
CA THR A 405 16.74 8.03 2.88
C THR A 405 16.36 9.38 2.31
N SER A 406 15.43 9.37 1.36
CA SER A 406 14.90 10.59 0.76
C SER A 406 13.44 10.40 0.41
N HIS A 407 12.66 11.48 0.54
CA HIS A 407 11.29 11.51 0.06
C HIS A 407 11.01 12.82 -0.66
N GLY A 408 9.98 12.79 -1.50
CA GLY A 408 9.43 14.00 -2.09
C GLY A 408 7.91 13.93 -2.18
N VAL A 409 7.29 15.10 -2.23
CA VAL A 409 5.85 15.30 -2.36
C VAL A 409 5.58 16.39 -3.36
N ALA A 410 4.54 16.23 -4.18
CA ALA A 410 4.09 17.23 -5.14
C ALA A 410 2.59 17.04 -5.41
N GLY A 411 1.76 17.88 -4.79
CA GLY A 411 0.31 17.71 -4.85
C GLY A 411 -0.10 16.31 -4.40
N PRO A 412 -0.82 15.52 -5.21
CA PRO A 412 -1.27 14.18 -4.84
C PRO A 412 -0.15 13.12 -4.90
N PHE A 413 1.02 13.43 -5.45
CA PHE A 413 2.12 12.48 -5.59
C PHE A 413 3.07 12.52 -4.41
N SER A 414 3.60 11.35 -4.09
CA SER A 414 4.71 11.17 -3.16
C SER A 414 5.69 10.14 -3.72
N PHE A 415 6.94 10.21 -3.29
CA PHE A 415 7.87 9.10 -3.46
C PHE A 415 8.75 9.00 -2.23
N TYR A 416 9.32 7.80 -2.04
CA TYR A 416 10.28 7.52 -0.98
C TYR A 416 11.32 6.54 -1.51
N VAL A 417 12.57 6.74 -1.11
CA VAL A 417 13.70 5.89 -1.47
C VAL A 417 14.63 5.72 -0.28
N GLN A 418 15.07 4.48 -0.07
CA GLN A 418 16.13 4.08 0.85
C GLN A 418 17.12 3.19 0.10
N GLY A 419 18.28 3.73 -0.22
CA GLY A 419 19.37 3.02 -0.89
C GLY A 419 20.52 2.76 0.06
N GLU A 420 21.14 1.58 -0.05
CA GLU A 420 22.23 1.15 0.82
C GLU A 420 23.34 0.46 0.04
N TYR A 421 24.59 0.74 0.42
CA TYR A 421 25.70 -0.18 0.24
C TYR A 421 25.74 -1.17 1.40
N GLN A 422 25.89 -2.45 1.10
CA GLN A 422 25.93 -3.54 2.08
C GLN A 422 27.19 -4.38 1.87
N HIS A 423 27.92 -4.62 2.96
CA HIS A 423 29.06 -5.52 3.06
C HIS A 423 28.81 -6.59 4.12
N ALA A 424 28.96 -7.86 3.73
CA ALA A 424 28.94 -8.99 4.66
C ALA A 424 30.04 -10.00 4.29
N PRO A 425 30.76 -10.59 5.27
CA PRO A 425 31.74 -11.64 5.03
C PRO A 425 31.11 -12.91 4.45
N SER A 426 31.96 -13.81 3.94
CA SER A 426 31.50 -15.12 3.48
C SER A 426 31.05 -15.97 4.68
N VAL A 427 29.97 -16.72 4.48
CA VAL A 427 29.40 -17.59 5.52
C VAL A 427 29.68 -19.05 5.15
N PRO A 428 30.25 -19.85 6.05
CA PRO A 428 30.48 -21.27 5.81
C PRO A 428 29.19 -22.01 5.45
N ALA A 429 29.30 -23.02 4.58
CA ALA A 429 28.17 -23.88 4.26
C ALA A 429 27.71 -24.67 5.49
N LEU A 430 26.41 -24.97 5.55
CA LEU A 430 25.89 -25.88 6.55
C LEU A 430 26.54 -27.28 6.41
N PRO A 431 26.85 -27.96 7.53
CA PRO A 431 27.32 -29.34 7.52
C PRO A 431 26.36 -30.29 6.80
N LEU A 432 26.87 -31.40 6.28
CA LEU A 432 26.07 -32.35 5.51
C LEU A 432 24.84 -32.84 6.29
N GLN A 433 24.98 -33.10 7.60
CA GLN A 433 23.88 -33.53 8.46
C GLN A 433 22.75 -32.49 8.48
N ALA A 434 23.05 -31.22 8.74
CA ALA A 434 22.04 -30.14 8.70
C ALA A 434 21.37 -30.03 7.33
N ARG A 435 22.13 -30.14 6.23
CA ARG A 435 21.59 -30.08 4.86
C ARG A 435 20.67 -31.26 4.54
N GLN A 436 21.00 -32.47 5.03
CA GLN A 436 20.13 -33.63 4.89
C GLN A 436 18.85 -33.48 5.72
N VAL A 437 18.92 -32.86 6.90
CA VAL A 437 17.72 -32.54 7.69
C VAL A 437 16.82 -31.58 6.92
N ILE A 438 17.36 -30.49 6.34
CA ILE A 438 16.59 -29.56 5.49
C ILE A 438 15.90 -30.33 4.36
N GLN A 439 16.63 -31.19 3.65
CA GLN A 439 16.07 -32.02 2.59
C GLN A 439 14.85 -32.84 3.06
N THR A 440 14.95 -33.46 4.23
CA THR A 440 13.88 -34.31 4.80
C THR A 440 12.67 -33.50 5.25
N VAL A 441 12.89 -32.41 6.01
CA VAL A 441 11.78 -31.64 6.60
C VAL A 441 11.04 -30.79 5.56
N ASP A 442 11.68 -30.45 4.45
CA ASP A 442 11.04 -29.83 3.29
C ASP A 442 10.54 -30.90 2.32
N PHE A 443 9.68 -31.81 2.78
CA PHE A 443 9.02 -32.84 1.96
C PHE A 443 9.94 -33.82 1.21
N ASN A 444 11.11 -34.15 1.75
CA ASN A 444 12.07 -35.06 1.09
C ASN A 444 12.43 -34.59 -0.33
N LEU A 445 12.87 -33.33 -0.45
CA LEU A 445 13.29 -32.75 -1.73
C LEU A 445 14.30 -33.65 -2.47
N PRO A 446 14.36 -33.60 -3.81
CA PRO A 446 15.23 -34.47 -4.61
C PRO A 446 16.74 -34.36 -4.29
N SER A 447 17.17 -33.26 -3.69
CA SER A 447 18.56 -33.03 -3.30
C SER A 447 18.64 -32.17 -2.05
N ALA A 448 19.68 -32.35 -1.25
CA ALA A 448 19.99 -31.45 -0.15
C ALA A 448 20.53 -30.10 -0.67
N PRO A 449 20.43 -29.02 0.12
CA PRO A 449 21.09 -27.76 -0.19
C PRO A 449 22.58 -27.97 -0.51
N PRO A 450 23.18 -27.11 -1.36
CA PRO A 450 24.58 -27.24 -1.73
C PRO A 450 25.49 -27.02 -0.52
N GLY A 451 26.59 -27.75 -0.46
CA GLY A 451 27.63 -27.58 0.57
C GLY A 451 28.60 -26.44 0.25
N THR A 452 28.16 -25.42 -0.48
CA THR A 452 28.98 -24.28 -0.90
C THR A 452 28.80 -23.11 0.05
N PRO A 453 29.89 -22.43 0.48
CA PRO A 453 29.77 -21.22 1.29
C PRO A 453 28.92 -20.15 0.60
N VAL A 454 28.22 -19.34 1.39
CA VAL A 454 27.62 -18.10 0.90
C VAL A 454 28.79 -17.13 0.63
N PRO A 455 28.91 -16.56 -0.58
CA PRO A 455 30.03 -15.69 -0.92
C PRO A 455 29.97 -14.38 -0.13
N VAL A 456 31.12 -13.68 -0.05
CA VAL A 456 31.17 -12.30 0.46
C VAL A 456 30.20 -11.44 -0.33
N VAL A 457 29.39 -10.64 0.37
CA VAL A 457 28.46 -9.70 -0.24
C VAL A 457 29.08 -8.31 -0.26
N ASN A 458 29.08 -7.68 -1.42
CA ASN A 458 29.39 -6.26 -1.63
C ASN A 458 28.41 -5.74 -2.67
N GLN A 459 27.33 -5.09 -2.23
CA GLN A 459 26.24 -4.73 -3.14
C GLN A 459 25.65 -3.37 -2.82
N MET A 460 25.09 -2.73 -3.86
CA MET A 460 24.14 -1.65 -3.69
C MET A 460 22.75 -2.27 -3.74
N ASP A 461 21.96 -2.13 -2.68
CA ASP A 461 20.57 -2.56 -2.65
C ASP A 461 19.64 -1.36 -2.50
N LEU A 462 18.51 -1.42 -3.22
CA LEU A 462 17.38 -0.55 -2.96
C LEU A 462 16.55 -1.25 -1.89
N LEU A 463 16.69 -0.84 -0.62
CA LEU A 463 16.01 -1.50 0.48
C LEU A 463 14.50 -1.24 0.43
N VAL A 464 14.14 0.03 0.25
CA VAL A 464 12.76 0.51 0.12
C VAL A 464 12.72 1.53 -1.01
N GLY A 465 11.73 1.46 -1.87
CA GLY A 465 11.59 2.41 -2.96
C GLY A 465 10.20 2.33 -3.58
N TYR A 466 9.42 3.39 -3.47
CA TYR A 466 8.06 3.43 -4.00
C TYR A 466 7.63 4.82 -4.42
N VAL A 467 6.62 4.86 -5.29
CA VAL A 467 5.84 6.04 -5.62
C VAL A 467 4.43 5.88 -5.10
N GLY A 468 3.80 6.99 -4.71
CA GLY A 468 2.47 7.01 -4.12
C GLY A 468 1.59 8.09 -4.73
N LEU A 469 0.31 7.77 -4.85
CA LEU A 469 -0.75 8.67 -5.22
C LEU A 469 -1.78 8.73 -4.09
N GLN A 470 -2.16 9.92 -3.67
CA GLN A 470 -3.18 10.13 -2.65
C GLN A 470 -4.39 10.89 -3.20
N LEU A 471 -5.58 10.31 -3.05
CA LEU A 471 -6.86 10.86 -3.48
C LEU A 471 -7.94 10.56 -2.43
N GLU A 472 -8.59 11.60 -1.91
CA GLU A 472 -9.66 11.53 -0.92
C GLU A 472 -9.32 10.63 0.30
N ASN A 473 -8.08 10.75 0.78
CA ASN A 473 -7.46 9.94 1.84
C ASN A 473 -7.17 8.48 1.46
N TRP A 474 -7.48 8.04 0.25
CA TRP A 474 -6.95 6.78 -0.27
C TRP A 474 -5.52 6.99 -0.72
N GLN A 475 -4.66 6.07 -0.32
CA GLN A 475 -3.29 6.05 -0.74
C GLN A 475 -3.03 4.78 -1.54
N ILE A 476 -2.54 4.96 -2.77
CA ILE A 476 -2.17 3.90 -3.67
C ILE A 476 -0.66 4.03 -3.89
N THR A 477 0.10 3.02 -3.52
CA THR A 477 1.56 3.01 -3.67
C THR A 477 2.01 1.81 -4.48
N PHE A 478 3.10 1.98 -5.22
CA PHE A 478 3.74 0.91 -5.97
C PHE A 478 5.24 0.97 -5.81
N GLY A 479 5.85 -0.15 -5.40
CA GLY A 479 7.29 -0.28 -5.21
C GLY A 479 7.67 -1.28 -4.14
N LYS A 480 8.97 -1.35 -3.82
CA LYS A 480 9.53 -2.22 -2.77
C LYS A 480 9.25 -1.60 -1.40
N GLN A 481 8.40 -2.23 -0.61
CA GLN A 481 7.86 -1.66 0.64
C GLN A 481 7.85 -2.72 1.76
N PRO A 482 8.13 -2.32 3.02
CA PRO A 482 7.99 -3.20 4.18
C PRO A 482 6.58 -3.11 4.78
N LEU A 483 6.20 -4.12 5.55
CA LEU A 483 4.94 -4.17 6.29
C LEU A 483 5.20 -4.64 7.72
N TRP A 484 4.30 -4.24 8.62
CA TRP A 484 4.27 -4.75 9.98
C TRP A 484 2.82 -4.90 10.41
N TRP A 485 2.32 -6.14 10.37
CA TRP A 485 0.93 -6.47 10.59
C TRP A 485 0.74 -7.25 11.88
N GLY A 486 0.85 -6.55 13.01
CA GLY A 486 0.66 -7.08 14.36
C GLY A 486 0.96 -6.02 15.42
N GLU A 487 0.40 -6.23 16.62
CA GLU A 487 0.61 -5.38 17.80
C GLU A 487 1.96 -5.65 18.48
N ASP A 488 2.49 -6.85 18.30
CA ASP A 488 3.75 -7.26 18.86
C ASP A 488 4.95 -6.49 18.26
N THR A 489 6.04 -6.52 19.01
CA THR A 489 7.30 -5.84 18.67
C THR A 489 8.42 -6.82 18.38
N SER A 490 8.30 -8.08 18.81
CA SER A 490 9.26 -9.12 18.47
C SER A 490 9.24 -9.50 16.98
N GLY A 491 8.13 -9.33 16.27
CA GLY A 491 8.01 -9.63 14.84
C GLY A 491 6.70 -10.37 14.55
N PRO A 492 5.72 -9.72 13.89
CA PRO A 492 4.39 -10.28 13.71
C PRO A 492 4.40 -11.58 12.95
N MET A 493 3.39 -12.39 13.23
CA MET A 493 3.27 -13.73 12.66
C MET A 493 3.07 -13.72 11.15
N LEU A 494 2.30 -12.75 10.63
CA LEU A 494 1.98 -12.68 9.20
C LEU A 494 2.95 -11.84 8.38
N SER A 495 3.39 -10.69 8.88
CA SER A 495 4.28 -9.83 8.10
C SER A 495 5.09 -8.92 9.00
N SER A 496 6.41 -9.06 8.90
CA SER A 496 7.40 -8.31 9.65
C SER A 496 8.50 -7.78 8.71
N THR A 497 9.50 -7.12 9.29
CA THR A 497 10.74 -6.75 8.58
C THR A 497 11.81 -7.82 8.67
N ASN A 498 11.47 -9.06 9.03
CA ASN A 498 12.45 -10.14 9.12
C ASN A 498 12.97 -10.56 7.74
N ALA A 499 12.15 -10.43 6.71
CA ALA A 499 12.56 -10.57 5.31
C ALA A 499 12.78 -9.22 4.61
N ALA A 500 13.42 -9.28 3.43
CA ALA A 500 13.54 -8.13 2.55
C ALA A 500 12.16 -7.60 2.13
N SER A 501 12.07 -6.28 1.97
CA SER A 501 10.85 -5.61 1.48
C SER A 501 10.41 -6.16 0.13
N ILE A 502 9.10 -6.26 -0.06
CA ILE A 502 8.49 -6.91 -1.24
C ILE A 502 8.07 -5.81 -2.24
N PRO A 503 8.36 -5.95 -3.54
CA PRO A 503 7.76 -5.10 -4.57
C PRO A 503 6.26 -5.38 -4.65
N MET A 504 5.45 -4.39 -4.28
CA MET A 504 4.00 -4.53 -4.19
C MET A 504 3.25 -3.28 -4.62
N LEU A 505 2.02 -3.51 -5.11
CA LEU A 505 0.94 -2.54 -5.08
C LEU A 505 0.31 -2.59 -3.69
N GLN A 506 0.21 -1.45 -3.02
CA GLN A 506 -0.47 -1.32 -1.73
C GLN A 506 -1.53 -0.23 -1.80
N ILE A 507 -2.73 -0.54 -1.30
CA ILE A 507 -3.87 0.37 -1.21
C ILE A 507 -4.26 0.49 0.26
N ASN A 508 -4.11 1.68 0.81
CA ASN A 508 -4.39 2.00 2.21
C ASN A 508 -5.25 3.27 2.30
N ARG A 509 -5.64 3.64 3.52
CA ARG A 509 -6.16 4.97 3.82
C ARG A 509 -5.27 5.71 4.81
N VAL A 510 -5.04 6.98 4.52
CA VAL A 510 -4.40 7.92 5.44
C VAL A 510 -5.21 8.01 6.73
N LYS A 511 -6.50 8.35 6.60
CA LYS A 511 -7.40 8.50 7.74
C LYS A 511 -8.35 7.29 7.86
N PRO A 512 -8.52 6.73 9.07
CA PRO A 512 -9.52 5.70 9.34
C PRO A 512 -10.94 6.12 8.92
N LEU A 513 -11.73 5.14 8.50
CA LEU A 513 -13.10 5.28 8.02
C LEU A 513 -14.07 5.06 9.19
N ASN A 514 -15.10 5.89 9.30
CA ASN A 514 -16.21 5.66 10.23
C ASN A 514 -17.44 5.23 9.43
N LEU A 515 -17.96 4.04 9.70
CA LEU A 515 -19.16 3.56 9.02
C LEU A 515 -20.42 4.24 9.59
N PRO A 516 -21.42 4.56 8.76
CA PRO A 516 -22.66 5.17 9.22
C PRO A 516 -23.58 4.17 9.94
N SER A 517 -24.61 4.69 10.62
CA SER A 517 -25.70 3.90 11.22
C SER A 517 -25.22 2.87 12.24
N ILE A 518 -25.80 1.66 12.25
CA ILE A 518 -25.51 0.58 13.20
C ILE A 518 -24.04 0.13 13.16
N PHE A 519 -23.37 0.28 12.02
CA PHE A 519 -21.96 -0.08 11.85
C PHE A 519 -21.01 0.93 12.49
N GLY A 520 -21.49 2.13 12.86
CA GLY A 520 -20.70 3.11 13.61
C GLY A 520 -20.26 2.61 14.99
N ARG A 521 -20.92 1.57 15.54
CA ARG A 521 -20.51 0.92 16.81
C ARG A 521 -19.18 0.16 16.71
N LEU A 522 -18.71 -0.15 15.50
CA LEU A 522 -17.39 -0.73 15.29
C LEU A 522 -16.26 0.28 15.53
N GLY A 523 -16.61 1.58 15.61
CA GLY A 523 -15.68 2.69 15.72
C GLY A 523 -14.88 2.92 14.43
N PRO A 524 -13.72 3.59 14.52
CA PRO A 524 -12.84 3.78 13.38
C PRO A 524 -12.39 2.44 12.80
N ILE A 525 -12.30 2.37 11.47
CA ILE A 525 -11.87 1.19 10.72
C ILE A 525 -10.75 1.60 9.77
N ARG A 526 -9.67 0.85 9.76
CA ARG A 526 -8.59 0.97 8.78
C ARG A 526 -8.47 -0.34 8.00
N PHE A 527 -8.11 -0.24 6.74
CA PHE A 527 -7.80 -1.41 5.92
C PHE A 527 -6.50 -1.19 5.15
N ASP A 528 -5.86 -2.29 4.81
CA ASP A 528 -4.65 -2.34 4.00
C ASP A 528 -4.76 -3.51 3.03
N TYR A 529 -4.57 -3.26 1.74
CA TYR A 529 -4.60 -4.27 0.69
C TYR A 529 -3.27 -4.30 -0.03
N ILE A 530 -2.70 -5.48 -0.24
CA ILE A 530 -1.43 -5.65 -0.93
C ILE A 530 -1.53 -6.69 -2.04
N LEU A 531 -0.79 -6.44 -3.12
CA LEU A 531 -0.49 -7.41 -4.16
C LEU A 531 0.98 -7.26 -4.54
N GLY A 532 1.80 -8.23 -4.15
CA GLY A 532 3.24 -8.23 -4.35
C GLY A 532 3.74 -9.44 -5.11
N ARG A 533 4.99 -9.35 -5.59
CA ARG A 533 5.70 -10.48 -6.20
C ARG A 533 6.88 -10.86 -5.31
N LEU A 534 6.97 -12.14 -4.97
CA LEU A 534 8.08 -12.66 -4.17
C LEU A 534 9.33 -12.88 -5.02
N SER A 535 10.44 -13.11 -4.33
CA SER A 535 11.74 -13.41 -4.92
C SER A 535 12.43 -14.55 -4.18
N GLY A 536 13.44 -15.16 -4.80
CA GLY A 536 14.28 -16.19 -4.17
C GLY A 536 13.60 -17.54 -3.91
N GLN A 537 12.45 -17.81 -4.54
CA GLN A 537 11.81 -19.13 -4.46
C GLN A 537 12.54 -20.12 -5.36
N HIS A 538 12.87 -21.30 -4.82
CA HIS A 538 13.72 -22.30 -5.47
C HIS A 538 12.99 -23.57 -5.88
N TRP A 539 11.96 -23.95 -5.12
CA TRP A 539 11.25 -25.21 -5.29
C TRP A 539 9.74 -24.99 -5.24
N VAL A 540 9.05 -25.65 -6.17
CA VAL A 540 7.59 -25.79 -6.14
C VAL A 540 7.19 -27.23 -6.46
N ASN A 541 6.08 -27.70 -5.90
CA ASN A 541 5.51 -29.01 -6.22
C ASN A 541 4.30 -28.87 -7.13
N GLY A 542 4.20 -29.61 -8.23
CA GLY A 542 3.06 -29.53 -9.15
C GLY A 542 2.50 -30.89 -9.51
N PRO A 543 1.64 -30.96 -10.53
CA PRO A 543 1.04 -32.23 -10.99
C PRO A 543 2.07 -33.29 -11.41
N ASN A 544 3.28 -32.85 -11.79
CA ASN A 544 4.38 -33.71 -12.22
C ASN A 544 5.45 -33.90 -11.11
N GLY A 545 5.14 -33.53 -9.87
CA GLY A 545 6.09 -33.56 -8.73
C GLY A 545 6.91 -32.27 -8.57
N PHE A 546 8.03 -32.37 -7.85
CA PHE A 546 8.89 -31.23 -7.55
C PHE A 546 9.59 -30.69 -8.79
N THR A 547 9.55 -29.38 -8.96
CA THR A 547 10.27 -28.61 -9.97
C THR A 547 11.10 -27.55 -9.28
N GLY A 548 12.42 -27.51 -9.53
CA GLY A 548 13.28 -26.53 -8.90
C GLY A 548 14.75 -26.93 -8.84
N SER A 549 15.54 -26.07 -8.20
CA SER A 549 16.95 -26.30 -7.85
C SER A 549 17.36 -25.35 -6.74
N TRP A 550 18.26 -25.78 -5.85
CA TRP A 550 18.85 -24.93 -4.82
C TRP A 550 19.78 -23.84 -5.38
N THR A 551 20.36 -24.04 -6.58
CA THR A 551 21.36 -23.11 -7.13
C THR A 551 20.77 -22.07 -8.06
N LYS A 552 19.51 -22.23 -8.48
CA LYS A 552 18.84 -21.31 -9.40
C LYS A 552 17.40 -21.10 -8.93
N THR A 553 17.02 -19.84 -8.79
CA THR A 553 15.64 -19.46 -8.48
C THR A 553 14.71 -19.84 -9.62
N LEU A 554 13.44 -20.09 -9.31
CA LEU A 554 12.41 -20.33 -10.31
C LEU A 554 12.33 -19.14 -11.29
N SER A 555 12.17 -19.45 -12.58
CA SER A 555 12.05 -18.41 -13.61
C SER A 555 10.79 -17.56 -13.46
N ASP A 556 9.73 -18.15 -12.88
CA ASP A 556 8.50 -17.46 -12.54
C ASP A 556 8.22 -17.59 -11.04
N GLN A 557 8.35 -16.48 -10.34
CA GLN A 557 8.18 -16.36 -8.89
C GLN A 557 6.70 -16.17 -8.53
N PRO A 558 6.24 -16.73 -7.40
CA PRO A 558 4.86 -16.58 -6.95
C PRO A 558 4.54 -15.14 -6.53
N PHE A 559 3.24 -14.86 -6.47
CA PHE A 559 2.68 -13.61 -5.99
C PHE A 559 2.12 -13.81 -4.59
N ILE A 560 2.12 -12.72 -3.82
CA ILE A 560 1.46 -12.62 -2.53
C ILE A 560 0.31 -11.62 -2.63
N VAL A 561 -0.89 -12.01 -2.25
CA VAL A 561 -2.01 -11.11 -2.01
C VAL A 561 -2.28 -11.05 -0.52
N GLY A 562 -2.62 -9.87 0.01
CA GLY A 562 -2.93 -9.73 1.43
C GLY A 562 -3.94 -8.65 1.70
N GLN A 563 -4.68 -8.83 2.80
CA GLN A 563 -5.68 -7.88 3.28
C GLN A 563 -5.61 -7.82 4.79
N LYS A 564 -5.65 -6.63 5.37
CA LYS A 564 -5.82 -6.43 6.80
C LYS A 564 -6.90 -5.41 7.06
N ILE A 565 -7.79 -5.70 8.00
CA ILE A 565 -8.82 -4.78 8.48
C ILE A 565 -8.65 -4.69 10.00
N SER A 566 -8.42 -3.47 10.49
CA SER A 566 -8.37 -3.19 11.92
C SER A 566 -9.47 -2.22 12.30
N PHE A 567 -10.09 -2.40 13.46
CA PHE A 567 -11.16 -1.55 13.95
C PHE A 567 -11.10 -1.37 15.48
N LYS A 568 -11.65 -0.26 15.96
CA LYS A 568 -11.63 0.13 17.38
C LYS A 568 -13.04 0.35 17.94
N PRO A 569 -13.71 -0.70 18.46
CA PRO A 569 -15.02 -0.55 19.09
C PRO A 569 -14.99 0.36 20.33
N SER A 570 -13.81 0.54 20.94
CA SER A 570 -13.58 1.52 21.99
C SER A 570 -12.14 2.05 21.94
N PRO A 571 -11.85 3.20 22.56
CA PRO A 571 -10.47 3.72 22.72
C PRO A 571 -9.46 2.76 23.37
N ASN A 572 -9.93 1.70 24.01
CA ASN A 572 -9.11 0.76 24.78
C ASN A 572 -9.01 -0.62 24.14
N LEU A 573 -9.67 -0.85 23.00
CA LEU A 573 -9.71 -2.15 22.33
C LEU A 573 -9.46 -1.95 20.83
N GLU A 574 -8.34 -2.45 20.36
CA GLU A 574 -8.03 -2.65 18.94
C GLU A 574 -8.27 -4.11 18.58
N LEU A 575 -8.92 -4.35 17.44
CA LEU A 575 -9.11 -5.67 16.85
C LEU A 575 -8.65 -5.62 15.41
N GLY A 576 -7.90 -6.63 14.97
CA GLY A 576 -7.38 -6.78 13.63
C GLY A 576 -7.69 -8.17 13.08
N VAL A 577 -8.14 -8.22 11.83
CA VAL A 577 -8.26 -9.47 11.06
C VAL A 577 -7.42 -9.31 9.81
N SER A 578 -6.59 -10.29 9.52
CA SER A 578 -5.70 -10.27 8.37
C SER A 578 -5.71 -11.59 7.63
N TYR A 579 -5.35 -11.50 6.35
CA TYR A 579 -5.35 -12.61 5.43
C TYR A 579 -4.19 -12.43 4.46
N THR A 580 -3.44 -13.49 4.16
CA THR A 580 -2.49 -13.50 3.04
C THR A 580 -2.60 -14.79 2.26
N ALA A 581 -2.30 -14.74 0.96
CA ALA A 581 -2.20 -15.94 0.14
C ALA A 581 -1.03 -15.86 -0.84
N LEU A 582 -0.23 -16.93 -0.91
CA LEU A 582 0.70 -17.13 -2.02
C LEU A 582 -0.04 -17.82 -3.17
N PHE A 583 0.09 -17.31 -4.39
CA PHE A 583 -0.58 -17.86 -5.55
C PHE A 583 0.21 -17.62 -6.84
N ALA A 584 -0.19 -18.31 -7.91
CA ALA A 584 0.49 -18.28 -9.21
C ALA A 584 2.00 -18.66 -9.14
N GLY A 585 2.76 -18.37 -10.19
CA GLY A 585 4.18 -18.72 -10.35
C GLY A 585 4.41 -19.94 -11.23
N SER A 586 5.63 -20.49 -11.21
CA SER A 586 6.06 -21.59 -12.11
C SER A 586 5.09 -22.78 -12.20
N GLY A 587 4.29 -22.86 -13.27
CA GLY A 587 3.29 -23.92 -13.49
C GLY A 587 1.83 -23.52 -13.23
N ALA A 588 1.58 -22.36 -12.62
CA ALA A 588 0.25 -21.77 -12.43
C ALA A 588 0.29 -20.27 -12.82
N PRO A 589 -0.25 -19.88 -14.00
CA PRO A 589 -0.12 -18.52 -14.47
C PRO A 589 -0.91 -17.52 -13.60
N PHE A 590 -0.40 -16.29 -13.51
CA PHE A 590 -1.16 -15.19 -12.93
C PHE A 590 -2.35 -14.85 -13.85
N THR A 591 -3.57 -15.07 -13.36
CA THR A 591 -4.82 -14.71 -14.05
C THR A 591 -5.81 -14.10 -13.06
N THR A 592 -6.81 -13.38 -13.55
CA THR A 592 -7.92 -12.90 -12.71
C THR A 592 -8.63 -14.05 -11.99
N HIS A 593 -8.75 -15.21 -12.63
CA HIS A 593 -9.33 -16.40 -12.02
C HIS A 593 -8.50 -16.89 -10.82
N THR A 594 -7.18 -17.05 -10.98
CA THR A 594 -6.30 -17.49 -9.88
C THR A 594 -6.22 -16.47 -8.76
N LEU A 595 -6.23 -15.17 -9.08
CA LEU A 595 -6.27 -14.09 -8.07
C LEU A 595 -7.57 -14.14 -7.25
N LEU A 596 -8.73 -14.16 -7.91
CA LEU A 596 -10.02 -14.22 -7.22
C LEU A 596 -10.16 -15.50 -6.40
N LYS A 597 -9.58 -16.60 -6.88
CA LYS A 597 -9.56 -17.86 -6.14
C LYS A 597 -8.69 -17.77 -4.89
N ALA A 598 -7.52 -17.18 -4.99
CA ALA A 598 -6.64 -16.92 -3.84
C ALA A 598 -7.28 -15.95 -2.83
N MET A 599 -8.18 -15.06 -3.25
CA MET A 599 -8.84 -14.11 -2.36
C MET A 599 -10.12 -14.64 -1.69
N PHE A 600 -10.91 -15.44 -2.40
CA PHE A 600 -12.29 -15.75 -1.99
C PHE A 600 -12.62 -17.24 -1.90
N SER A 601 -11.73 -18.13 -2.33
CA SER A 601 -12.02 -19.57 -2.28
C SER A 601 -11.90 -20.09 -0.85
N SER A 602 -12.88 -20.90 -0.44
CA SER A 602 -12.88 -21.66 0.82
C SER A 602 -12.52 -23.14 0.64
N GLY A 603 -12.36 -23.61 -0.60
CA GLY A 603 -12.02 -25.01 -0.92
C GLY A 603 -10.55 -25.23 -1.20
N ASN A 604 -10.12 -26.49 -1.24
CA ASN A 604 -8.78 -26.91 -1.68
C ASN A 604 -8.83 -27.37 -3.15
N GLY A 605 -7.69 -27.27 -3.83
CA GLY A 605 -7.51 -27.71 -5.20
C GLY A 605 -6.22 -28.50 -5.37
N ASN A 606 -5.98 -29.03 -6.57
CA ASN A 606 -4.73 -29.75 -6.85
C ASN A 606 -3.61 -28.72 -7.05
N PRO A 607 -2.47 -28.82 -6.32
CA PRO A 607 -1.33 -27.93 -6.44
C PRO A 607 -0.86 -27.73 -7.89
N GLY A 608 -0.62 -26.48 -8.28
CA GLY A 608 -0.12 -26.13 -9.61
C GLY A 608 -1.11 -26.37 -10.75
N THR A 609 -2.41 -26.50 -10.46
CA THR A 609 -3.48 -26.59 -11.47
C THR A 609 -4.37 -25.35 -11.46
N ALA A 610 -5.25 -25.20 -12.45
CA ALA A 610 -6.26 -24.13 -12.42
C ALA A 610 -7.21 -24.22 -11.22
N SER A 611 -7.29 -25.38 -10.56
CA SER A 611 -8.10 -25.53 -9.36
C SER A 611 -7.39 -25.07 -8.08
N ASP A 612 -6.09 -24.80 -8.12
CA ASP A 612 -5.25 -24.41 -6.98
C ASP A 612 -5.66 -23.03 -6.43
N PRO A 613 -6.15 -22.93 -5.18
CA PRO A 613 -6.42 -21.66 -4.52
C PRO A 613 -5.14 -20.98 -4.00
N GLY A 614 -3.99 -21.64 -4.07
CA GLY A 614 -2.75 -21.18 -3.45
C GLY A 614 -2.70 -21.50 -1.95
N ASP A 615 -1.73 -20.90 -1.29
CA ASP A 615 -1.36 -21.14 0.10
C ASP A 615 -1.84 -19.98 0.98
N ARG A 616 -2.82 -20.23 1.84
CA ARG A 616 -3.62 -19.19 2.48
C ARG A 616 -3.39 -19.17 3.98
N ARG A 617 -3.32 -17.97 4.55
CA ARG A 617 -3.04 -17.74 5.97
C ARG A 617 -4.01 -16.72 6.54
N GLY A 618 -4.52 -17.02 7.72
CA GLY A 618 -5.37 -16.13 8.50
C GLY A 618 -4.60 -15.57 9.70
N GLY A 619 -4.87 -14.32 10.04
CA GLY A 619 -4.34 -13.65 11.21
C GLY A 619 -5.43 -12.95 12.00
N PHE A 620 -5.26 -12.92 13.31
CA PHE A 620 -6.11 -12.16 14.21
C PHE A 620 -5.27 -11.53 15.31
N ASP A 621 -5.32 -10.21 15.43
CA ASP A 621 -4.58 -9.45 16.41
C ASP A 621 -5.51 -8.59 17.26
N PHE A 622 -5.12 -8.35 18.50
CA PHE A 622 -5.82 -7.39 19.36
C PHE A 622 -4.88 -6.72 20.35
N ALA A 623 -5.27 -5.51 20.77
CA ALA A 623 -4.67 -4.82 21.91
C ALA A 623 -5.76 -4.32 22.85
N TYR A 624 -5.58 -4.55 24.15
CA TYR A 624 -6.51 -4.19 25.20
C TYR A 624 -5.83 -3.46 26.36
N ARG A 625 -6.21 -2.20 26.59
CA ARG A 625 -5.75 -1.42 27.75
C ARG A 625 -6.51 -1.85 29.01
N ILE A 626 -5.79 -2.41 29.97
CA ILE A 626 -6.38 -3.13 31.10
C ILE A 626 -7.17 -2.17 32.01
N PRO A 627 -8.45 -2.46 32.34
CA PRO A 627 -9.24 -1.63 33.27
C PRO A 627 -8.53 -1.39 34.60
N LYS A 628 -8.68 -0.19 35.17
CA LYS A 628 -7.96 0.30 36.38
C LYS A 628 -6.44 0.45 36.25
N MET A 629 -5.85 0.00 35.14
CA MET A 629 -4.42 0.13 34.84
C MET A 629 -4.20 0.71 33.43
N ARG A 630 -5.22 1.38 32.88
CA ARG A 630 -5.26 1.83 31.48
C ARG A 630 -4.14 2.82 31.14
N ASP A 631 -3.68 3.56 32.14
CA ASP A 631 -2.71 4.64 31.96
C ASP A 631 -1.26 4.13 31.93
N TRP A 632 -1.06 2.81 32.02
CA TRP A 632 0.27 2.21 31.96
C TRP A 632 0.34 0.75 31.51
N LEU A 633 -0.75 -0.04 31.48
CA LEU A 633 -0.71 -1.47 31.13
C LEU A 633 -1.60 -1.83 29.93
N THR A 634 -0.99 -2.43 28.90
CA THR A 634 -1.65 -2.98 27.72
C THR A 634 -1.32 -4.46 27.57
N PHE A 635 -2.35 -5.28 27.30
CA PHE A 635 -2.20 -6.67 26.87
C PHE A 635 -2.53 -6.77 25.39
N TYR A 636 -1.75 -7.53 24.65
CA TYR A 636 -1.98 -7.74 23.22
C TYR A 636 -1.63 -9.16 22.81
N ALA A 637 -2.17 -9.59 21.68
CA ALA A 637 -1.78 -10.84 21.04
C ALA A 637 -1.93 -10.76 19.52
N ASP A 638 -1.14 -11.58 18.83
CA ASP A 638 -1.17 -11.80 17.39
C ASP A 638 -1.24 -13.30 17.12
N ALA A 639 -2.36 -13.74 16.56
CA ALA A 639 -2.71 -15.12 16.30
C ALA A 639 -2.60 -15.43 14.81
N PHE A 640 -2.12 -16.62 14.48
CA PHE A 640 -1.81 -17.04 13.11
C PHE A 640 -2.28 -18.47 12.85
N THR A 641 -2.86 -18.68 11.67
CA THR A 641 -3.29 -20.01 11.20
C THR A 641 -2.96 -20.22 9.72
N ASP A 642 -2.51 -21.42 9.38
CA ASP A 642 -2.45 -21.89 7.99
C ASP A 642 -3.80 -22.52 7.58
N ASP A 643 -4.20 -22.30 6.33
CA ASP A 643 -5.39 -22.87 5.66
C ASP A 643 -6.75 -22.62 6.36
N GLN A 644 -6.78 -21.73 7.34
CA GLN A 644 -7.99 -21.23 8.02
C GLN A 644 -8.13 -19.73 7.77
N VAL A 645 -9.34 -19.28 7.42
CA VAL A 645 -9.61 -17.87 7.13
C VAL A 645 -9.52 -17.01 8.40
N ASN A 646 -9.84 -17.58 9.57
CA ASN A 646 -9.84 -16.84 10.82
C ASN A 646 -9.38 -17.72 12.00
N PRO A 647 -8.29 -17.34 12.70
CA PRO A 647 -7.82 -18.02 13.90
C PRO A 647 -8.86 -18.21 15.01
N TRP A 648 -9.89 -17.35 15.10
CA TRP A 648 -10.92 -17.45 16.15
C TRP A 648 -11.70 -18.77 16.14
N PHE A 649 -11.86 -19.38 14.97
CA PHE A 649 -12.63 -20.61 14.83
C PHE A 649 -11.75 -21.86 14.91
N ALA A 650 -10.43 -21.70 15.11
CA ALA A 650 -9.43 -22.77 15.09
C ALA A 650 -8.31 -22.56 16.13
N TRP A 651 -8.68 -22.23 17.38
CA TRP A 651 -7.72 -21.96 18.46
C TRP A 651 -6.75 -23.11 18.74
N ASP A 652 -7.21 -24.34 18.54
CA ASP A 652 -6.45 -25.59 18.68
C ASP A 652 -5.38 -25.76 17.58
N LYS A 653 -5.41 -24.92 16.54
CA LYS A 653 -4.49 -24.91 15.40
C LYS A 653 -3.84 -23.55 15.16
N THR A 654 -3.76 -22.72 16.21
CA THR A 654 -3.32 -21.33 16.13
C THR A 654 -1.95 -21.13 16.77
N ALA A 655 -0.98 -20.64 15.99
CA ALA A 655 0.24 -20.05 16.53
C ALA A 655 -0.07 -18.70 17.16
N LEU A 656 0.65 -18.33 18.20
CA LEU A 656 0.34 -17.13 18.98
C LEU A 656 1.60 -16.43 19.46
N THR A 657 1.66 -15.12 19.23
CA THR A 657 2.43 -14.19 20.05
C THR A 657 1.48 -13.51 21.01
N SER A 658 1.87 -13.39 22.28
CA SER A 658 1.13 -12.58 23.26
C SER A 658 2.08 -11.80 24.11
N GLY A 659 1.68 -10.59 24.52
CA GLY A 659 2.57 -9.69 25.25
C GLY A 659 1.87 -8.76 26.22
N LEU A 660 2.66 -8.29 27.18
CA LEU A 660 2.29 -7.24 28.11
C LEU A 660 3.24 -6.08 27.90
N TYR A 661 2.68 -4.88 27.76
CA TYR A 661 3.43 -3.64 27.71
C TYR A 661 3.05 -2.73 28.87
N MET A 662 4.07 -2.39 29.67
CA MET A 662 4.01 -1.39 30.73
C MET A 662 4.71 -0.12 30.25
N SER A 663 3.96 0.92 29.87
CA SER A 663 4.55 2.18 29.36
C SER A 663 5.29 3.00 30.42
N ARG A 664 5.04 2.68 31.69
CA ARG A 664 5.78 3.13 32.86
C ARG A 664 5.69 2.08 33.98
N VAL A 665 6.79 1.83 34.66
CA VAL A 665 6.82 1.04 35.89
C VAL A 665 6.31 1.92 37.04
N PRO A 666 5.36 1.45 37.88
CA PRO A 666 4.90 2.21 39.04
C PRO A 666 6.06 2.68 39.92
N GLY A 667 6.14 4.00 40.17
CA GLY A 667 7.23 4.62 40.92
C GLY A 667 8.47 4.99 40.09
N ILE A 668 8.59 4.56 38.84
CA ILE A 668 9.70 4.89 37.93
C ILE A 668 9.15 5.30 36.55
N PRO A 669 8.64 6.54 36.38
CA PRO A 669 7.88 6.95 35.19
C PRO A 669 8.60 6.80 33.85
N LYS A 670 9.94 6.94 33.86
CA LYS A 670 10.81 6.86 32.67
C LYS A 670 11.22 5.44 32.27
N LEU A 671 10.82 4.44 33.05
CA LEU A 671 11.16 3.04 32.81
C LEU A 671 9.94 2.33 32.23
N ASP A 672 10.05 1.80 31.02
CA ASP A 672 9.06 0.88 30.47
C ASP A 672 9.52 -0.58 30.58
N PHE A 673 8.55 -1.49 30.54
CA PHE A 673 8.78 -2.93 30.56
C PHE A 673 7.88 -3.60 29.54
N ARG A 674 8.43 -4.53 28.76
CA ARG A 674 7.69 -5.35 27.79
C ARG A 674 8.12 -6.80 27.92
N VAL A 675 7.16 -7.70 27.83
CA VAL A 675 7.43 -9.14 27.71
C VAL A 675 6.48 -9.74 26.68
N GLU A 676 7.02 -10.59 25.82
CA GLU A 676 6.30 -11.31 24.78
C GLU A 676 6.65 -12.80 24.89
N GLY A 677 5.63 -13.65 24.81
CA GLY A 677 5.76 -15.09 24.66
C GLY A 677 5.22 -15.49 23.29
N VAL A 678 5.93 -16.39 22.60
CA VAL A 678 5.62 -16.78 21.23
C VAL A 678 5.74 -18.29 21.05
N TYR A 679 4.81 -18.88 20.30
CA TYR A 679 4.92 -20.28 19.89
C TYR A 679 4.33 -20.54 18.49
N THR A 680 4.98 -21.43 17.76
CA THR A 680 4.52 -22.12 16.55
C THR A 680 4.60 -23.65 16.71
N ASP A 681 4.97 -24.16 17.89
CA ASP A 681 4.80 -25.55 18.31
C ASP A 681 3.54 -25.70 19.19
N LEU A 682 2.44 -26.19 18.59
CA LEU A 682 1.15 -26.24 19.28
C LEU A 682 1.21 -27.12 20.55
N PRO A 683 0.67 -26.65 21.70
CA PRO A 683 0.61 -27.43 22.93
C PRO A 683 -0.26 -28.68 22.74
N GLY A 684 0.36 -29.86 22.56
CA GLY A 684 -0.37 -31.10 22.29
C GLY A 684 0.39 -32.16 21.48
N GLY A 685 1.54 -31.81 20.87
CA GLY A 685 2.51 -32.78 20.35
C GLY A 685 2.10 -33.56 19.10
N THR A 686 1.26 -32.98 18.24
CA THR A 686 1.03 -33.51 16.91
C THR A 686 1.03 -32.39 15.88
N ALA A 687 1.47 -32.71 14.67
CA ALA A 687 1.28 -31.92 13.45
C ALA A 687 -0.22 -31.66 13.20
N THR A 688 -0.82 -30.70 13.91
CA THR A 688 -2.25 -30.38 13.84
C THR A 688 -2.63 -29.55 12.60
N VAL A 689 -1.62 -29.06 11.88
CA VAL A 689 -1.74 -28.33 10.61
C VAL A 689 -1.61 -29.31 9.45
N GLN A 690 -2.40 -29.12 8.38
CA GLN A 690 -2.57 -30.08 7.26
C GLN A 690 -1.25 -30.58 6.64
N HIS A 691 -0.17 -29.78 6.70
CA HIS A 691 1.14 -30.10 6.14
C HIS A 691 2.27 -30.13 7.19
N GLY A 692 1.94 -30.38 8.45
CA GLY A 692 2.94 -30.63 9.50
C GLY A 692 3.20 -29.44 10.41
N PHE A 693 3.61 -28.31 9.83
CA PHE A 693 4.18 -27.17 10.57
C PHE A 693 3.68 -25.84 10.02
N PHE A 694 3.76 -24.76 10.81
CA PHE A 694 3.47 -23.42 10.30
C PHE A 694 4.50 -22.96 9.26
N TYR A 695 4.14 -21.99 8.42
CA TYR A 695 5.01 -21.37 7.39
C TYR A 695 5.47 -22.29 6.24
N ILE A 696 4.90 -23.49 6.14
CA ILE A 696 5.17 -24.42 5.05
C ILE A 696 3.94 -24.58 4.17
N ASN A 697 4.15 -24.98 2.93
CA ASN A 697 3.08 -25.34 2.01
C ASN A 697 3.55 -26.42 1.04
N ASP A 698 2.65 -27.32 0.67
CA ASP A 698 2.93 -28.45 -0.22
C ASP A 698 3.29 -28.00 -1.64
N ARG A 699 2.65 -26.92 -2.14
CA ARG A 699 2.94 -26.28 -3.42
C ARG A 699 4.18 -25.41 -3.35
N TYR A 700 4.25 -24.47 -2.42
CA TYR A 700 5.34 -23.51 -2.25
C TYR A 700 6.34 -24.03 -1.21
N VAL A 701 7.18 -24.96 -1.65
CA VAL A 701 8.11 -25.73 -0.79
C VAL A 701 9.16 -24.86 -0.12
N SER A 702 9.57 -23.77 -0.77
CA SER A 702 10.46 -22.75 -0.19
C SER A 702 9.84 -21.98 1.00
N GLY A 703 8.59 -22.27 1.35
CA GLY A 703 7.90 -21.75 2.52
C GLY A 703 7.44 -20.31 2.38
N TYR A 704 6.99 -19.73 3.48
CA TYR A 704 6.49 -18.35 3.53
C TYR A 704 7.63 -17.31 3.61
N THR A 705 8.48 -17.34 2.58
CA THR A 705 9.75 -16.59 2.54
C THR A 705 9.80 -15.56 1.41
N ASN A 706 10.65 -14.55 1.55
CA ASN A 706 11.06 -13.67 0.47
C ASN A 706 12.59 -13.58 0.47
N ASN A 707 13.21 -13.96 -0.65
CA ASN A 707 14.66 -14.07 -0.79
C ASN A 707 15.31 -15.03 0.24
N GLY A 708 14.60 -16.08 0.64
CA GLY A 708 15.06 -17.09 1.61
C GLY A 708 14.77 -16.74 3.07
N ASP A 709 14.49 -15.47 3.39
CA ASP A 709 14.13 -15.04 4.74
C ASP A 709 12.62 -15.14 4.98
N LEU A 710 12.24 -15.49 6.20
CA LEU A 710 10.84 -15.65 6.59
C LEU A 710 10.12 -14.29 6.65
N ILE A 711 8.98 -14.18 5.96
CA ILE A 711 8.16 -12.95 5.92
C ILE A 711 7.51 -12.66 7.28
N GLY A 712 7.15 -13.72 8.01
CA GLY A 712 6.49 -13.68 9.31
C GLY A 712 7.45 -13.52 10.50
N SER A 713 7.17 -14.24 11.58
CA SER A 713 7.85 -14.07 12.87
C SER A 713 9.19 -14.79 12.94
N TRP A 714 10.18 -14.15 13.55
CA TRP A 714 11.51 -14.69 13.84
C TRP A 714 11.53 -16.06 14.54
N ILE A 715 10.43 -16.44 15.21
CA ILE A 715 10.32 -17.72 15.94
C ILE A 715 10.47 -18.94 15.02
N GLY A 716 10.18 -18.78 13.73
CA GLY A 716 10.32 -19.83 12.73
C GLY A 716 9.31 -20.96 12.87
N ARG A 717 9.63 -22.11 12.27
CA ARG A 717 8.78 -23.30 12.31
C ARG A 717 9.00 -24.08 13.61
N GLN A 718 7.91 -24.49 14.25
CA GLN A 718 7.93 -25.33 15.45
C GLN A 718 8.83 -24.78 16.57
N GLY A 719 8.81 -23.46 16.72
CA GLY A 719 9.55 -22.73 17.71
C GLY A 719 8.67 -22.33 18.89
N GLN A 720 9.23 -22.36 20.09
CA GLN A 720 8.71 -21.67 21.28
C GLN A 720 9.76 -20.70 21.79
N GLY A 721 9.33 -19.54 22.27
CA GLY A 721 10.25 -18.51 22.67
C GLY A 721 9.62 -17.41 23.51
N ALA A 722 10.50 -16.55 24.00
CA ALA A 722 10.10 -15.34 24.70
C ALA A 722 11.10 -14.23 24.45
N GLN A 723 10.61 -13.00 24.46
CA GLN A 723 11.41 -11.79 24.46
C GLN A 723 10.99 -10.88 25.61
N ALA A 724 11.95 -10.18 26.20
CA ALA A 724 11.69 -9.21 27.23
C ALA A 724 12.57 -7.98 27.03
N TRP A 725 12.00 -6.81 27.27
CA TRP A 725 12.69 -5.53 27.17
C TRP A 725 12.43 -4.68 28.39
N THR A 726 13.43 -3.91 28.75
CA THR A 726 13.30 -2.85 29.75
C THR A 726 14.00 -1.62 29.21
N THR A 727 13.25 -0.54 28.99
CA THR A 727 13.79 0.69 28.40
C THR A 727 13.75 1.82 29.42
N TYR A 728 14.90 2.45 29.65
CA TYR A 728 14.97 3.70 30.39
C TYR A 728 15.09 4.87 29.42
N TRP A 729 14.15 5.82 29.51
CA TRP A 729 14.08 6.99 28.65
C TRP A 729 14.73 8.21 29.31
N PHE A 730 15.80 8.73 28.71
CA PHE A 730 16.43 9.98 29.13
C PHE A 730 15.69 11.21 28.57
N GLY A 731 15.03 11.03 27.43
CA GLY A 731 14.16 11.99 26.78
C GLY A 731 13.33 11.32 25.68
N PRO A 732 12.60 12.08 24.85
CA PRO A 732 11.71 11.53 23.83
C PRO A 732 12.38 10.60 22.81
N LYS A 733 13.67 10.84 22.53
CA LYS A 733 14.46 10.10 21.54
C LYS A 733 15.68 9.38 22.11
N ASN A 734 16.03 9.68 23.37
CA ASN A 734 17.26 9.21 23.99
C ASN A 734 16.92 8.09 24.98
N LYS A 735 17.45 6.89 24.76
CA LYS A 735 17.12 5.72 25.57
C LYS A 735 18.29 4.75 25.72
N VAL A 736 18.21 3.93 26.76
CA VAL A 736 18.98 2.69 26.91
C VAL A 736 17.97 1.56 27.15
N GLN A 737 18.16 0.44 26.47
CA GLN A 737 17.28 -0.71 26.56
C GLN A 737 18.09 -1.98 26.84
N LEU A 738 17.64 -2.75 27.81
CA LEU A 738 18.06 -4.14 28.01
C LEU A 738 17.09 -5.04 27.26
N HIS A 739 17.61 -6.03 26.54
CA HIS A 739 16.79 -7.02 25.85
C HIS A 739 17.28 -8.44 26.12
N PHE A 740 16.33 -9.36 26.21
CA PHE A 740 16.54 -10.79 26.34
C PHE A 740 15.69 -11.50 25.31
N ARG A 741 16.26 -12.52 24.66
CA ARG A 741 15.53 -13.41 23.75
C ARG A 741 15.90 -14.86 24.04
N HIS A 742 14.90 -15.72 24.03
CA HIS A 742 15.07 -17.17 24.08
C HIS A 742 14.23 -17.83 22.99
N GLN A 743 14.82 -18.81 22.30
CA GLN A 743 14.19 -19.64 21.30
C GLN A 743 14.50 -21.10 21.58
N LYS A 744 13.52 -21.96 21.33
CA LYS A 744 13.69 -23.41 21.27
C LYS A 744 12.93 -23.96 20.08
N VAL A 745 13.60 -24.78 19.27
CA VAL A 745 13.01 -25.48 18.13
C VAL A 745 12.72 -26.92 18.54
N SER A 746 11.52 -27.40 18.25
CA SER A 746 11.04 -28.73 18.65
C SER A 746 11.86 -29.86 18.02
N ARG A 747 12.04 -30.94 18.79
CA ARG A 747 12.63 -32.21 18.32
C ARG A 747 11.75 -32.97 17.33
N GLU A 748 10.47 -32.61 17.25
CA GLU A 748 9.52 -33.16 16.28
C GLU A 748 9.80 -32.63 14.87
N PHE A 749 10.46 -31.48 14.77
CA PHE A 749 10.85 -30.85 13.51
C PHE A 749 12.30 -31.14 13.15
N ILE A 750 13.24 -30.78 14.03
CA ILE A 750 14.68 -31.01 13.82
C ILE A 750 15.15 -32.08 14.79
N PRO A 751 15.90 -33.13 14.35
CA PRO A 751 16.46 -34.13 15.26
C PRO A 751 17.25 -33.48 16.41
N ASP A 752 17.01 -33.95 17.64
CA ASP A 752 17.54 -33.40 18.90
C ASP A 752 17.12 -31.95 19.25
N GLY A 753 16.31 -31.31 18.39
CA GLY A 753 15.84 -29.94 18.54
C GLY A 753 16.95 -28.90 18.45
N GLY A 754 16.67 -27.70 18.93
CA GLY A 754 17.67 -26.64 19.02
C GLY A 754 17.27 -25.53 19.97
N SER A 755 18.24 -24.69 20.34
CA SER A 755 18.00 -23.53 21.19
C SER A 755 18.92 -22.38 20.86
N LEU A 756 18.41 -21.17 21.04
CA LEU A 756 19.15 -19.92 20.97
C LEU A 756 18.75 -19.06 22.16
N THR A 757 19.72 -18.35 22.76
CA THR A 757 19.46 -17.40 23.83
C THR A 757 20.44 -16.26 23.71
N ASP A 758 19.94 -15.03 23.73
CA ASP A 758 20.77 -13.85 23.80
C ASP A 758 20.29 -12.87 24.86
N LEU A 759 21.26 -12.09 25.32
CA LEU A 759 21.10 -10.97 26.22
C LEU A 759 21.90 -9.82 25.64
N GLY A 760 21.28 -8.64 25.58
CA GLY A 760 21.97 -7.48 25.05
C GLY A 760 21.48 -6.15 25.61
N VAL A 761 22.20 -5.13 25.20
CA VAL A 761 21.97 -3.73 25.56
C VAL A 761 22.01 -2.91 24.29
N SER A 762 21.05 -2.01 24.12
CA SER A 762 21.02 -1.03 23.04
C SER A 762 20.83 0.38 23.58
N THR A 763 21.31 1.37 22.84
CA THR A 763 21.13 2.78 23.16
C THR A 763 20.95 3.60 21.90
N ASP A 764 20.09 4.60 21.99
CA ASP A 764 19.90 5.63 20.98
C ASP A 764 20.14 6.99 21.63
N ILE A 765 21.07 7.76 21.08
CA ILE A 765 21.48 9.05 21.64
C ILE A 765 21.54 10.09 20.52
N TRP A 766 20.68 11.11 20.61
CA TRP A 766 20.74 12.30 19.79
C TRP A 766 21.72 13.29 20.42
N VAL A 767 22.91 13.39 19.83
CA VAL A 767 23.98 14.30 20.27
C VAL A 767 23.64 15.75 19.87
N ARG A 768 22.96 15.92 18.73
CA ARG A 768 22.42 17.18 18.23
C ARG A 768 21.04 16.92 17.61
N SER A 769 20.30 17.97 17.23
CA SER A 769 18.98 17.84 16.60
C SER A 769 18.99 17.05 15.28
N ASN A 770 20.15 16.96 14.62
CA ASN A 770 20.39 16.35 13.32
C ASN A 770 21.45 15.25 13.32
N LEU A 771 21.97 14.83 14.48
CA LEU A 771 23.01 13.80 14.59
C LEU A 771 22.65 12.83 15.70
N ALA A 772 22.46 11.57 15.34
CA ALA A 772 22.17 10.47 16.25
C ALA A 772 23.29 9.41 16.20
N LEU A 773 23.55 8.84 17.36
CA LEU A 773 24.41 7.69 17.56
C LEU A 773 23.55 6.58 18.17
N SER A 774 23.44 5.46 17.46
CA SER A 774 22.81 4.24 17.97
C SER A 774 23.87 3.17 18.14
N ALA A 775 23.85 2.44 19.25
CA ALA A 775 24.79 1.36 19.49
C ALA A 775 24.09 0.21 20.19
N TRP A 776 24.48 -1.02 19.87
CA TRP A 776 23.98 -2.19 20.58
C TRP A 776 25.03 -3.28 20.65
N VAL A 777 24.93 -4.09 21.69
CA VAL A 777 25.74 -5.29 21.89
C VAL A 777 24.85 -6.40 22.40
N GLN A 778 24.99 -7.60 21.85
CA GLN A 778 24.33 -8.80 22.32
C GLN A 778 25.35 -9.92 22.49
N HIS A 779 25.17 -10.72 23.54
CA HIS A 779 25.88 -11.98 23.71
C HIS A 779 24.89 -13.11 23.47
N GLU A 780 25.15 -13.91 22.45
CA GLU A 780 24.32 -15.03 22.02
C GLU A 780 24.98 -16.37 22.39
N ARG A 781 24.15 -17.33 22.79
CA ARG A 781 24.50 -18.74 22.91
C ARG A 781 23.45 -19.56 22.15
N TRP A 782 23.89 -20.41 21.23
CA TRP A 782 23.00 -21.32 20.51
C TRP A 782 23.56 -22.75 20.45
N LEU A 783 22.66 -23.72 20.35
CA LEU A 783 22.96 -25.14 20.19
C LEU A 783 21.93 -25.78 19.27
N PHE A 784 22.40 -26.26 18.13
CA PHE A 784 21.66 -27.09 17.18
C PHE A 784 22.54 -28.31 16.88
N PRO A 785 22.30 -29.48 17.49
CA PRO A 785 23.15 -30.66 17.36
C PRO A 785 23.42 -31.10 15.92
N VAL A 786 22.46 -30.87 15.03
CA VAL A 786 22.59 -31.16 13.58
C VAL A 786 23.56 -30.24 12.83
N ILE A 787 23.85 -29.05 13.40
CA ILE A 787 24.86 -28.11 12.90
C ILE A 787 26.20 -28.40 13.61
N GLN A 788 26.17 -28.55 14.93
CA GLN A 788 27.37 -28.87 15.71
C GLN A 788 27.00 -29.44 17.09
N SER A 789 27.87 -30.31 17.61
CA SER A 789 27.62 -31.04 18.86
C SER A 789 27.69 -30.18 20.13
N ASN A 790 28.48 -29.11 20.11
CA ASN A 790 28.66 -28.22 21.27
C ASN A 790 27.96 -26.87 21.03
N ALA A 791 27.61 -26.19 22.13
CA ALA A 791 27.02 -24.87 22.03
C ALA A 791 28.05 -23.86 21.50
N SER A 792 27.67 -23.04 20.51
CA SER A 792 28.45 -21.87 20.11
C SER A 792 28.02 -20.65 20.89
N ARG A 793 28.92 -19.68 20.96
CA ARG A 793 28.69 -18.35 21.50
C ARG A 793 29.23 -17.34 20.51
N ASN A 794 28.50 -16.25 20.34
CA ASN A 794 29.01 -15.08 19.62
C ASN A 794 28.64 -13.82 20.39
N VAL A 795 29.43 -12.78 20.16
CA VAL A 795 29.10 -11.41 20.55
C VAL A 795 28.92 -10.63 19.25
N THR A 796 27.75 -10.02 19.11
CA THR A 796 27.50 -9.07 18.04
C THR A 796 27.44 -7.68 18.64
N ALA A 797 28.23 -6.76 18.09
CA ALA A 797 28.21 -5.36 18.46
C ALA A 797 28.06 -4.50 17.22
N ALA A 798 27.16 -3.51 17.26
CA ALA A 798 27.00 -2.56 16.19
C ALA A 798 27.00 -1.12 16.68
N VAL A 799 27.51 -0.23 15.84
CA VAL A 799 27.47 1.22 16.04
C VAL A 799 26.99 1.86 14.74
N GLN A 800 25.93 2.65 14.83
CA GLN A 800 25.36 3.41 13.74
C GLN A 800 25.45 4.90 14.00
N ILE A 801 25.92 5.63 13.01
CA ILE A 801 25.90 7.09 12.97
C ILE A 801 24.84 7.48 11.95
N LEU A 802 23.88 8.32 12.36
CA LEU A 802 22.82 8.83 11.50
C LEU A 802 22.84 10.36 11.51
N PHE A 803 22.80 10.95 10.32
CA PHE A 803 22.80 12.39 10.11
C PHE A 803 21.56 12.80 9.31
N GLU A 804 20.83 13.81 9.78
CA GLU A 804 19.61 14.33 9.14
C GLU A 804 19.83 15.73 8.55
N PRO A 805 20.21 15.85 7.26
CA PRO A 805 20.59 17.13 6.68
C PRO A 805 19.42 18.11 6.57
N ARG A 806 18.17 17.65 6.37
CA ARG A 806 16.99 18.51 6.26
C ARG A 806 16.81 19.49 7.43
N LYS A 807 17.23 19.12 8.63
CA LYS A 807 17.12 19.95 9.83
C LYS A 807 18.09 21.13 9.87
N LEU A 808 19.10 21.16 8.99
CA LEU A 808 19.97 22.33 8.81
C LEU A 808 19.29 23.42 7.99
N PHE A 809 18.47 23.04 7.01
CA PHE A 809 17.88 23.95 6.03
C PHE A 809 16.47 24.44 6.41
N GLN A 810 15.82 23.81 7.40
CA GLN A 810 14.52 24.24 7.94
C GLN A 810 14.56 25.57 8.73
N HIS A 811 15.75 26.16 8.97
CA HIS A 811 15.88 27.44 9.68
C HIS A 811 15.70 28.70 8.80
N SER A 812 15.48 28.59 7.48
CA SER A 812 15.44 29.76 6.59
C SER A 812 14.06 30.21 6.10
N ALA A 813 12.97 29.52 6.43
CA ALA A 813 11.62 29.87 5.93
C ALA A 813 10.73 30.65 6.94
N ALA A 814 11.27 31.06 8.09
CA ALA A 814 10.51 31.76 9.13
C ALA A 814 10.52 33.30 9.03
N ASN A 815 11.19 33.89 8.04
CA ASN A 815 11.25 35.34 7.83
C ASN A 815 10.80 35.71 6.40
N ALA A 816 9.55 35.45 6.04
CA ALA A 816 8.86 36.28 5.06
C ALA A 816 8.19 37.42 5.85
N PRO A 817 8.47 38.70 5.58
CA PRO A 817 7.85 39.80 6.32
C PRO A 817 6.35 39.74 6.14
N GLY A 818 5.63 39.63 7.25
CA GLY A 818 4.18 39.72 7.27
C GLY A 818 3.73 41.09 6.78
N ASP A 819 2.66 41.07 5.99
CA ASP A 819 1.77 42.21 5.85
C ASP A 819 1.36 42.68 7.25
N GLN A 820 1.66 43.95 7.53
CA GLN A 820 1.08 44.76 8.59
C GLN A 820 0.28 45.87 7.90
N PRO A 821 -0.81 46.33 8.52
CA PRO A 821 -2.12 46.58 7.92
C PRO A 821 -2.22 47.70 6.89
#